data_AF-A0A1S3HEA8-F1
#
_entry.id   AF-A0A1S3HEA8-F1
#
_cell.length_a   1.000
_cell.length_b   1.000
_cell.length_c   1.000
_cell.angle_alpha   90.00
_cell.angle_beta   90.00
_cell.angle_gamma   90.00
#
_symmetry.space_group_name_H-M   'P 1'
#
loop_
_entity.id
_entity.type
_entity.pdbx_description
1 polymer ?
#
loop_
_entity_poly.entity_id
_entity_poly.type
_entity_poly.pdbx_seq_one_letter_code
_entity_poly.pdbx_strand_id
1 'polypeptide(L)'
;MLPAIVIHGGAWAIPDNLAEASVLAVKEAAQRGYEILQGGGSALDAVEAAVILLEDNPAFDAGTGAVLNEDGEVELDAMIMEGKSLAAGGVCCVKNIKNPVQLARLVMENTDHVLLSGQGANTFAKSQGIEEVPVEILVTEESKREWETYMQFRKTVKVLFRERQSDHDTVGAVAVDSNGNVACATSTGGITAKMAGRVGDSPLIGSGGYCDNDVGAVSCTGHGESILKVCLARHIIQLMADGHTAQQGVEAALTSMSRKVQGTGGAVVVSNKGELGMHFNTERMAWAAMRNGDLKWGLNPGEEGIGVLDSSQKLSVPPTPAAVQSDVTPCIVVHGGAGSGFIPSGSQKYEAYTEGVLAASKAGYQVLKDGGSAVDAVVVAVKVMEDNPSFNAGTGSKLTVAGTVEMDALVCDGQTLNSGAVATVKNIKNAIELAKLVMDKTDHMLIVDKGANVFASKMNIQEVDPLYLVTGRSLDSLKTYTSSYTKATVGGYEKRALHETLPSSSAEHETVGAVAVDYLGNVASATSTGGITAKMCGRVGDVPIVGAGGYADNQYGAVSTTGHGEAIARLCLAKLVIELIAKGNSAQQASEKALHQLAKRIEEAAGAAGLITVTPGGDIGVYTITGGMSWAAIKNNEPCYGINHGDYLKTTL
;
A
#
# COMPACT_ATOMS: atom_id res chain seq x y z
N MET A 1 6.60 -14.37 27.08
CA MET A 1 7.77 -14.31 26.19
C MET A 1 8.78 -13.30 26.71
N LEU A 2 10.05 -13.40 26.33
CA LEU A 2 11.03 -12.34 26.61
C LEU A 2 10.80 -11.21 25.60
N PRO A 3 10.42 -9.99 26.05
CA PRO A 3 10.16 -8.90 25.12
C PRO A 3 11.40 -8.51 24.34
N ALA A 4 11.19 -8.02 23.13
CA ALA A 4 12.27 -7.48 22.31
C ALA A 4 11.78 -6.32 21.45
N ILE A 5 12.70 -5.42 21.13
CA ILE A 5 12.46 -4.28 20.24
C ILE A 5 13.66 -4.07 19.33
N VAL A 6 13.41 -3.67 18.09
CA VAL A 6 14.44 -3.29 17.11
C VAL A 6 14.01 -1.99 16.43
N ILE A 7 14.95 -1.06 16.30
CA ILE A 7 14.76 0.30 15.79
C ILE A 7 15.71 0.53 14.61
N HIS A 8 15.28 1.24 13.58
CA HIS A 8 16.15 1.85 12.59
C HIS A 8 15.93 3.37 12.49
N GLY A 9 17.02 4.08 12.20
CA GLY A 9 17.01 5.51 11.87
C GLY A 9 16.78 5.78 10.38
N GLY A 10 17.23 4.87 9.52
CA GLY A 10 17.13 5.01 8.07
C GLY A 10 18.30 4.35 7.35
N ALA A 11 18.09 3.81 6.15
CA ALA A 11 19.10 3.14 5.35
C ALA A 11 19.50 4.01 4.14
N TRP A 12 20.66 4.66 4.22
CA TRP A 12 21.19 5.57 3.19
C TRP A 12 22.68 5.90 3.44
N ALA A 13 23.24 6.86 2.72
CA ALA A 13 24.63 7.29 2.86
C ALA A 13 24.85 8.30 4.01
N ILE A 14 24.49 7.90 5.25
CA ILE A 14 24.54 8.75 6.46
C ILE A 14 25.91 9.45 6.57
N PRO A 15 25.98 10.80 6.52
CA PRO A 15 27.22 11.56 6.65
C PRO A 15 27.93 11.34 7.99
N ASP A 16 29.26 11.44 8.00
CA ASP A 16 30.07 11.28 9.21
C ASP A 16 29.69 12.27 10.33
N ASN A 17 29.20 13.47 9.99
CA ASN A 17 28.75 14.45 10.97
C ASN A 17 27.40 14.11 11.62
N LEU A 18 26.61 13.20 11.04
CA LEU A 18 25.34 12.72 11.61
C LEU A 18 25.48 11.36 12.30
N ALA A 19 26.50 10.57 11.93
CA ALA A 19 26.71 9.20 12.40
C ALA A 19 26.56 9.00 13.93
N GLU A 20 27.25 9.81 14.74
CA GLU A 20 27.20 9.68 16.21
C GLU A 20 25.81 10.02 16.77
N ALA A 21 25.19 11.09 16.26
CA ALA A 21 23.86 11.52 16.67
C ALA A 21 22.79 10.48 16.29
N SER A 22 22.86 9.94 15.07
CA SER A 22 21.94 8.90 14.60
C SER A 22 22.04 7.64 15.47
N VAL A 23 23.26 7.18 15.80
CA VAL A 23 23.48 6.00 16.66
C VAL A 23 22.99 6.26 18.09
N LEU A 24 23.24 7.43 18.67
CA LEU A 24 22.77 7.77 20.01
C LEU A 24 21.24 7.73 20.08
N ALA A 25 20.57 8.32 19.10
CA ALA A 25 19.13 8.43 19.10
C ALA A 25 18.41 7.09 18.90
N VAL A 26 18.90 6.19 18.03
CA VAL A 26 18.30 4.85 17.91
C VAL A 26 18.48 4.04 19.20
N LYS A 27 19.56 4.24 19.95
CA LYS A 27 19.77 3.62 21.26
C LYS A 27 18.78 4.16 22.30
N GLU A 28 18.57 5.47 22.34
CA GLU A 28 17.58 6.10 23.23
C GLU A 28 16.15 5.64 22.91
N ALA A 29 15.79 5.57 21.63
CA ALA A 29 14.51 5.04 21.18
C ALA A 29 14.33 3.57 21.56
N ALA A 30 15.35 2.73 21.37
CA ALA A 30 15.32 1.33 21.77
C ALA A 30 15.15 1.18 23.29
N GLN A 31 15.88 1.97 24.08
CA GLN A 31 15.79 2.00 25.54
C GLN A 31 14.39 2.39 26.00
N ARG A 32 13.83 3.47 25.44
CA ARG A 32 12.49 3.94 25.78
C ARG A 32 11.41 2.91 25.50
N GLY A 33 11.43 2.33 24.30
CA GLY A 33 10.46 1.29 23.92
C GLY A 33 10.63 0.03 24.78
N TYR A 34 11.87 -0.36 25.10
CA TYR A 34 12.14 -1.51 25.93
C TYR A 34 11.69 -1.35 27.40
N GLU A 35 11.79 -0.14 27.96
CA GLU A 35 11.26 0.18 29.30
C GLU A 35 9.75 -0.02 29.39
N ILE A 36 9.01 0.36 28.34
CA ILE A 36 7.56 0.12 28.25
C ILE A 36 7.29 -1.38 28.25
N LEU A 37 8.03 -2.15 27.45
CA LEU A 37 7.89 -3.61 27.40
C LEU A 37 8.25 -4.29 28.73
N GLN A 38 9.31 -3.85 29.41
CA GLN A 38 9.70 -4.35 30.73
C GLN A 38 8.65 -4.02 31.80
N GLY A 39 7.98 -2.87 31.68
CA GLY A 39 6.87 -2.47 32.53
C GLY A 39 5.56 -3.24 32.27
N GLY A 40 5.53 -4.15 31.29
CA GLY A 40 4.34 -4.90 30.90
C GLY A 40 3.40 -4.17 29.94
N GLY A 41 3.87 -3.07 29.33
CA GLY A 41 3.16 -2.36 28.26
C GLY A 41 3.09 -3.17 26.96
N SER A 42 2.26 -2.72 26.02
CA SER A 42 2.05 -3.43 24.76
C SER A 42 3.18 -3.19 23.76
N ALA A 43 3.31 -4.09 22.78
CA ALA A 43 4.22 -3.89 21.65
C ALA A 43 3.88 -2.61 20.88
N LEU A 44 2.59 -2.30 20.77
CA LEU A 44 2.07 -1.12 20.09
C LEU A 44 2.53 0.18 20.78
N ASP A 45 2.42 0.26 22.10
CA ASP A 45 2.88 1.42 22.88
C ASP A 45 4.41 1.59 22.77
N ALA A 46 5.15 0.48 22.74
CA ALA A 46 6.60 0.50 22.65
C ALA A 46 7.11 1.03 21.31
N VAL A 47 6.53 0.59 20.18
CA VAL A 47 6.93 1.08 18.84
C VAL A 47 6.52 2.53 18.62
N GLU A 48 5.33 2.93 19.10
CA GLU A 48 4.88 4.33 19.01
C GLU A 48 5.84 5.25 19.78
N ALA A 49 6.14 4.93 21.04
CA ALA A 49 7.02 5.76 21.87
C ALA A 49 8.45 5.86 21.31
N ALA A 50 8.96 4.78 20.71
CA ALA A 50 10.26 4.78 20.07
C ALA A 50 10.28 5.65 18.81
N VAL A 51 9.26 5.57 17.96
CA VAL A 51 9.17 6.39 16.73
C VAL A 51 8.93 7.87 17.06
N ILE A 52 8.13 8.21 18.07
CA ILE A 52 7.96 9.61 18.53
C ILE A 52 9.30 10.24 18.89
N LEU A 53 10.19 9.50 19.58
CA LEU A 53 11.51 10.01 19.93
C LEU A 53 12.37 10.31 18.69
N LEU A 54 12.22 9.54 17.62
CA LEU A 54 12.92 9.79 16.37
C LEU A 54 12.26 10.92 15.57
N GLU A 55 10.93 11.03 15.55
CA GLU A 55 10.19 12.15 14.95
C GLU A 55 10.47 13.49 15.65
N ASP A 56 10.80 13.47 16.94
CA ASP A 56 11.17 14.67 17.69
C ASP A 56 12.65 15.04 17.53
N ASN A 57 13.45 14.18 16.89
CA ASN A 57 14.89 14.36 16.77
C ASN A 57 15.27 14.94 15.40
N PRO A 58 15.83 16.17 15.35
CA PRO A 58 16.13 16.88 14.11
C PRO A 58 17.19 16.22 13.22
N ALA A 59 17.83 15.15 13.69
CA ALA A 59 18.80 14.37 12.91
C ALA A 59 18.14 13.40 11.93
N PHE A 60 16.81 13.18 12.01
CA PHE A 60 16.10 12.24 11.14
C PHE A 60 15.09 12.89 10.20
N ASP A 61 14.86 12.27 9.05
CA ASP A 61 13.79 12.64 8.12
C ASP A 61 12.42 12.10 8.59
N ALA A 62 11.95 12.54 9.75
CA ALA A 62 10.61 12.27 10.25
C ALA A 62 10.18 13.34 11.25
N GLY A 63 8.94 13.82 11.16
CA GLY A 63 8.46 14.90 12.03
C GLY A 63 9.35 16.14 11.95
N THR A 64 10.10 16.42 13.01
CA THR A 64 11.15 17.45 13.09
C THR A 64 12.41 16.98 12.40
N GLY A 65 12.87 17.71 11.38
CA GLY A 65 14.00 17.29 10.54
C GLY A 65 13.58 16.80 9.15
N ALA A 66 12.27 16.70 8.91
CA ALA A 66 11.73 16.24 7.65
C ALA A 66 12.21 17.05 6.44
N VAL A 67 12.46 16.34 5.34
CA VAL A 67 12.84 16.90 4.05
C VAL A 67 11.68 17.65 3.39
N LEU A 68 12.04 18.54 2.47
CA LEU A 68 11.09 19.41 1.77
C LEU A 68 10.73 18.84 0.39
N ASN A 69 9.47 18.97 -0.02
CA ASN A 69 9.00 18.62 -1.36
C ASN A 69 9.43 19.69 -2.41
N GLU A 70 9.08 19.51 -3.69
CA GLU A 70 9.49 20.43 -4.77
C GLU A 70 9.03 21.88 -4.60
N ASP A 71 7.99 22.12 -3.79
CA ASP A 71 7.44 23.43 -3.47
C ASP A 71 8.04 24.04 -2.19
N GLY A 72 8.97 23.33 -1.52
CA GLY A 72 9.60 23.77 -0.28
C GLY A 72 8.73 23.54 0.96
N GLU A 73 7.75 22.63 0.89
CA GLU A 73 6.85 22.29 1.98
C GLU A 73 7.17 20.92 2.59
N VAL A 74 6.87 20.75 3.88
CA VAL A 74 6.96 19.44 4.58
C VAL A 74 5.67 18.65 4.34
N GLU A 75 5.82 17.40 3.91
CA GLU A 75 4.72 16.43 3.75
C GLU A 75 5.14 15.12 4.39
N LEU A 76 4.44 14.71 5.45
CA LEU A 76 4.84 13.58 6.28
C LEU A 76 3.96 12.34 6.03
N ASP A 77 4.58 11.18 6.11
CA ASP A 77 3.95 9.87 5.94
C ASP A 77 4.27 8.98 7.17
N ALA A 78 3.28 8.23 7.69
CA ALA A 78 3.52 7.26 8.75
C ALA A 78 2.48 6.14 8.78
N MET A 79 2.86 4.99 9.35
CA MET A 79 1.94 3.90 9.72
C MET A 79 2.24 3.33 11.10
N ILE A 80 1.23 2.66 11.65
CA ILE A 80 1.36 1.75 12.79
C ILE A 80 0.43 0.55 12.60
N MET A 81 0.88 -0.65 13.00
CA MET A 81 0.11 -1.88 12.87
C MET A 81 0.38 -2.84 14.04
N GLU A 82 -0.66 -3.55 14.48
CA GLU A 82 -0.57 -4.63 15.47
C GLU A 82 -0.88 -6.00 14.86
N GLY A 83 -0.14 -7.03 15.29
CA GLY A 83 -0.19 -8.36 14.68
C GLY A 83 -1.37 -9.22 15.10
N LYS A 84 -2.11 -8.88 16.17
CA LYS A 84 -3.14 -9.75 16.74
C LYS A 84 -4.41 -9.79 15.88
N SER A 85 -4.99 -8.64 15.59
CA SER A 85 -6.17 -8.48 14.72
C SER A 85 -5.82 -7.91 13.34
N LEU A 86 -4.52 -7.71 13.09
CA LEU A 86 -4.00 -6.98 11.93
C LEU A 86 -4.46 -5.52 11.88
N ALA A 87 -4.97 -4.96 12.99
CA ALA A 87 -5.40 -3.57 13.03
C ALA A 87 -4.23 -2.65 12.64
N ALA A 88 -4.53 -1.70 11.77
CA ALA A 88 -3.54 -0.82 11.18
C ALA A 88 -4.14 0.58 10.99
N GLY A 89 -3.28 1.58 11.06
CA GLY A 89 -3.61 2.95 10.71
C GLY A 89 -2.40 3.64 10.09
N GLY A 90 -2.68 4.54 9.16
CA GLY A 90 -1.66 5.27 8.44
C GLY A 90 -2.15 6.65 8.04
N VAL A 91 -1.20 7.54 7.82
CA VAL A 91 -1.41 8.85 7.22
C VAL A 91 -0.37 9.14 6.17
N CYS A 92 -0.76 9.85 5.12
CA CYS A 92 0.18 10.31 4.10
C CYS A 92 -0.05 11.76 3.68
N CYS A 93 1.04 12.42 3.32
CA CYS A 93 1.09 13.84 2.96
C CYS A 93 0.43 14.77 3.99
N VAL A 94 0.55 14.46 5.29
CA VAL A 94 0.06 15.36 6.34
C VAL A 94 1.03 16.50 6.56
N LYS A 95 0.48 17.68 6.87
CA LYS A 95 1.26 18.91 7.08
C LYS A 95 1.10 19.41 8.50
N ASN A 96 2.07 20.15 9.03
CA ASN A 96 1.95 20.83 10.32
C ASN A 96 1.59 19.90 11.50
N ILE A 97 1.96 18.62 11.44
CA ILE A 97 1.79 17.65 12.53
C ILE A 97 3.17 17.27 13.01
N LYS A 98 3.41 17.40 14.32
CA LYS A 98 4.72 17.07 14.91
C LYS A 98 5.03 15.58 14.88
N ASN A 99 4.04 14.76 15.24
CA ASN A 99 4.19 13.32 15.38
C ASN A 99 3.18 12.53 14.53
N PRO A 100 3.45 12.33 13.22
CA PRO A 100 2.61 11.57 12.31
C PRO A 100 2.25 10.16 12.80
N VAL A 101 3.14 9.46 13.50
CA VAL A 101 2.86 8.11 14.02
C VAL A 101 1.71 8.08 15.02
N GLN A 102 1.56 9.14 15.83
CA GLN A 102 0.43 9.26 16.76
C GLN A 102 -0.88 9.45 16.02
N LEU A 103 -0.87 10.26 14.95
CA LEU A 103 -2.04 10.42 14.10
C LEU A 103 -2.40 9.11 13.39
N ALA A 104 -1.42 8.35 12.91
CA ALA A 104 -1.62 7.01 12.36
C ALA A 104 -2.28 6.06 13.39
N ARG A 105 -1.85 6.10 14.65
CA ARG A 105 -2.48 5.35 15.74
C ARG A 105 -3.93 5.77 15.98
N LEU A 106 -4.22 7.07 15.95
CA LEU A 106 -5.60 7.57 16.06
C LEU A 106 -6.47 7.15 14.86
N VAL A 107 -5.92 7.05 13.65
CA VAL A 107 -6.65 6.49 12.50
C VAL A 107 -7.08 5.05 12.80
N MET A 108 -6.15 4.22 13.27
CA MET A 108 -6.43 2.83 13.66
C MET A 108 -7.46 2.73 14.79
N GLU A 109 -7.29 3.54 15.83
CA GLU A 109 -8.06 3.42 17.07
C GLU A 109 -9.40 4.16 17.05
N ASN A 110 -9.57 5.20 16.21
CA ASN A 110 -10.73 6.09 16.23
C ASN A 110 -11.46 6.21 14.89
N THR A 111 -11.07 5.46 13.85
CA THR A 111 -11.81 5.37 12.58
C THR A 111 -12.02 3.93 12.12
N ASP A 112 -12.88 3.73 11.13
CA ASP A 112 -13.05 2.46 10.41
C ASP A 112 -12.11 2.33 9.20
N HIS A 113 -11.14 3.24 9.06
CA HIS A 113 -10.24 3.36 7.91
C HIS A 113 -8.81 2.98 8.29
N VAL A 114 -8.04 2.52 7.28
CA VAL A 114 -6.62 2.15 7.47
C VAL A 114 -5.66 3.24 7.02
N LEU A 115 -6.08 4.17 6.16
CA LEU A 115 -5.22 5.23 5.62
C LEU A 115 -6.03 6.50 5.32
N LEU A 116 -5.56 7.63 5.84
CA LEU A 116 -6.06 8.96 5.49
C LEU A 116 -4.95 9.79 4.83
N SER A 117 -5.31 10.58 3.81
CA SER A 117 -4.37 11.42 3.07
C SER A 117 -4.67 12.91 3.20
N GLY A 118 -3.59 13.70 3.15
CA GLY A 118 -3.62 15.15 2.94
C GLY A 118 -4.58 15.91 3.84
N GLN A 119 -5.37 16.81 3.25
CA GLN A 119 -6.26 17.68 4.01
C GLN A 119 -7.31 16.93 4.84
N GLY A 120 -7.73 15.74 4.38
CA GLY A 120 -8.64 14.87 5.11
C GLY A 120 -8.05 14.37 6.42
N ALA A 121 -6.81 13.89 6.37
CA ALA A 121 -6.05 13.47 7.56
C ALA A 121 -5.78 14.64 8.52
N ASN A 122 -5.41 15.82 8.01
CA ASN A 122 -5.24 17.03 8.82
C ASN A 122 -6.54 17.47 9.54
N THR A 123 -7.67 17.36 8.85
CA THR A 123 -8.98 17.67 9.44
C THR A 123 -9.32 16.68 10.54
N PHE A 124 -9.03 15.40 10.33
CA PHE A 124 -9.16 14.38 11.36
C PHE A 124 -8.25 14.67 12.56
N ALA A 125 -6.98 15.03 12.34
CA ALA A 125 -6.05 15.39 13.41
C ALA A 125 -6.61 16.48 14.34
N LYS A 126 -7.16 17.56 13.76
CA LYS A 126 -7.85 18.62 14.52
C LYS A 126 -9.03 18.09 15.34
N SER A 127 -9.82 17.18 14.77
CA SER A 127 -10.96 16.57 15.46
C SER A 127 -10.55 15.70 16.65
N GLN A 128 -9.33 15.16 16.64
CA GLN A 128 -8.75 14.35 17.72
C GLN A 128 -7.96 15.19 18.73
N GLY A 129 -7.89 16.51 18.55
CA GLY A 129 -7.17 17.41 19.43
C GLY A 129 -5.65 17.44 19.20
N ILE A 130 -5.15 16.94 18.06
CA ILE A 130 -3.75 17.18 17.67
C ILE A 130 -3.62 18.63 17.22
N GLU A 131 -2.72 19.37 17.88
CA GLU A 131 -2.42 20.76 17.54
C GLU A 131 -1.59 20.85 16.26
N GLU A 132 -1.93 21.81 15.40
CA GLU A 132 -1.07 22.16 14.27
C GLU A 132 0.14 22.93 14.76
N VAL A 133 1.33 22.51 14.34
CA VAL A 133 2.59 23.19 14.63
C VAL A 133 3.01 24.11 13.47
N PRO A 134 3.64 25.26 13.77
CA PRO A 134 4.31 26.06 12.75
C PRO A 134 5.33 25.22 11.96
N VAL A 135 5.46 25.48 10.66
CA VAL A 135 6.35 24.70 9.78
C VAL A 135 7.82 24.83 10.22
N GLU A 136 8.18 25.94 10.86
CA GLU A 136 9.52 26.22 11.40
C GLU A 136 9.91 25.26 12.54
N ILE A 137 8.95 24.58 13.15
CA ILE A 137 9.25 23.50 14.11
C ILE A 137 9.69 22.23 13.39
N LEU A 138 9.17 21.99 12.18
CA LEU A 138 9.44 20.78 11.40
C LEU A 138 10.71 20.93 10.52
N VAL A 139 10.98 22.14 10.03
CA VAL A 139 12.07 22.42 9.10
C VAL A 139 13.34 22.82 9.83
N THR A 140 14.44 22.12 9.54
CA THR A 140 15.77 22.44 10.06
C THR A 140 16.57 23.24 9.03
N GLU A 141 17.61 23.94 9.48
CA GLU A 141 18.54 24.60 8.56
C GLU A 141 19.24 23.60 7.62
N GLU A 142 19.47 22.37 8.09
CA GLU A 142 20.08 21.31 7.28
C GLU A 142 19.12 20.84 6.18
N SER A 143 17.87 20.50 6.50
CA SER A 143 16.90 20.04 5.49
C SER A 143 16.58 21.13 4.47
N LYS A 144 16.55 22.39 4.90
CA LYS A 144 16.42 23.54 4.00
C LYS A 144 17.63 23.69 3.07
N ARG A 145 18.84 23.59 3.60
CA ARG A 145 20.08 23.68 2.81
C ARG A 145 20.19 22.55 1.78
N GLU A 146 19.81 21.34 2.18
CA GLU A 146 19.76 20.17 1.29
C GLU A 146 18.80 20.43 0.12
N TRP A 147 17.59 20.90 0.42
CA TRP A 147 16.59 21.25 -0.58
C TRP A 147 17.06 22.36 -1.54
N GLU A 148 17.63 23.46 -1.00
CA GLU A 148 18.17 24.56 -1.82
C GLU A 148 19.28 24.07 -2.75
N THR A 149 20.16 23.20 -2.25
CA THR A 149 21.23 22.57 -3.03
C THR A 149 20.64 21.71 -4.15
N TYR A 150 19.69 20.84 -3.84
CA TYR A 150 19.03 20.00 -4.84
C TYR A 150 18.38 20.85 -5.94
N MET A 151 17.61 21.87 -5.56
CA MET A 151 16.89 22.74 -6.49
C MET A 151 17.80 23.55 -7.41
N GLN A 152 18.99 23.95 -6.93
CA GLN A 152 20.02 24.61 -7.74
C GLN A 152 20.65 23.67 -8.78
N PHE A 153 20.94 22.42 -8.41
CA PHE A 153 21.72 21.51 -9.26
C PHE A 153 20.88 20.52 -10.07
N ARG A 154 19.57 20.40 -9.84
CA ARG A 154 18.66 19.46 -10.55
C ARG A 154 18.70 19.56 -12.08
N LYS A 155 19.04 20.74 -12.63
CA LYS A 155 19.11 20.98 -14.09
C LYS A 155 20.48 20.70 -14.70
N THR A 156 21.55 20.81 -13.91
CA THR A 156 22.93 20.86 -14.42
C THR A 156 23.57 19.47 -14.44
N VAL A 157 23.16 18.54 -13.57
CA VAL A 157 23.74 17.20 -13.55
C VAL A 157 22.71 16.12 -13.19
N LYS A 158 21.90 15.69 -14.16
CA LYS A 158 21.07 14.46 -14.05
C LYS A 158 21.90 13.19 -13.77
N VAL A 159 23.23 13.25 -13.97
CA VAL A 159 24.17 12.13 -13.85
C VAL A 159 24.76 11.99 -12.42
N LEU A 160 25.01 13.09 -11.69
CA LEU A 160 25.60 13.05 -10.33
C LEU A 160 24.58 12.64 -9.25
N PHE A 161 23.30 12.99 -9.41
CA PHE A 161 22.24 12.65 -8.45
C PHE A 161 21.64 11.26 -8.63
N ARG A 162 21.96 10.56 -9.73
CA ARG A 162 21.70 9.11 -9.85
C ARG A 162 22.77 8.27 -9.14
N GLU A 163 23.97 8.83 -8.93
CA GLU A 163 25.11 8.15 -8.31
C GLU A 163 25.26 8.45 -6.81
N ARG A 164 24.72 9.58 -6.32
CA ARG A 164 24.44 9.74 -4.89
C ARG A 164 23.12 9.04 -4.60
N GLN A 165 23.20 7.88 -3.94
CA GLN A 165 22.05 7.22 -3.33
C GLN A 165 21.17 8.30 -2.69
N SER A 166 19.95 8.46 -3.19
CA SER A 166 19.01 9.45 -2.68
C SER A 166 18.86 9.29 -1.17
N ASP A 167 18.94 10.41 -0.46
CA ASP A 167 18.88 10.47 0.99
C ASP A 167 17.47 10.01 1.44
N HIS A 168 17.41 8.86 2.12
CA HIS A 168 16.18 8.21 2.57
C HIS A 168 16.32 7.89 4.06
N ASP A 169 15.89 8.82 4.92
CA ASP A 169 16.04 8.68 6.36
C ASP A 169 14.71 8.34 7.05
N THR A 170 14.05 7.30 6.53
CA THR A 170 12.84 6.73 7.13
C THR A 170 13.17 6.03 8.45
N VAL A 171 12.50 6.44 9.52
CA VAL A 171 12.62 5.86 10.85
C VAL A 171 11.57 4.78 11.08
N GLY A 172 11.87 3.83 11.96
CA GLY A 172 10.88 2.81 12.31
C GLY A 172 11.30 1.85 13.41
N ALA A 173 10.31 1.14 13.92
CA ALA A 173 10.42 0.28 15.09
C ALA A 173 9.57 -0.99 14.93
N VAL A 174 10.07 -2.11 15.43
CA VAL A 174 9.31 -3.36 15.58
C VAL A 174 9.50 -3.91 16.98
N ALA A 175 8.45 -4.47 17.57
CA ALA A 175 8.50 -5.03 18.92
C ALA A 175 7.69 -6.32 19.06
N VAL A 176 8.05 -7.13 20.05
CA VAL A 176 7.23 -8.21 20.59
C VAL A 176 7.11 -8.05 22.10
N ASP A 177 5.87 -8.11 22.61
CA ASP A 177 5.58 -7.94 24.04
C ASP A 177 5.66 -9.26 24.83
N SER A 178 5.48 -9.16 26.15
CA SER A 178 5.49 -10.33 27.04
C SER A 178 4.37 -11.33 26.76
N ASN A 179 3.27 -10.88 26.13
CA ASN A 179 2.13 -11.69 25.73
C ASN A 179 2.33 -12.34 24.34
N GLY A 180 3.41 -11.99 23.65
CA GLY A 180 3.72 -12.48 22.30
C GLY A 180 2.99 -11.72 21.19
N ASN A 181 2.39 -10.55 21.48
CA ASN A 181 1.88 -9.69 20.41
C ASN A 181 3.02 -8.93 19.78
N VAL A 182 2.96 -8.78 18.45
CA VAL A 182 3.93 -8.01 17.68
C VAL A 182 3.34 -6.70 17.18
N ALA A 183 4.16 -5.68 17.01
CA ALA A 183 3.75 -4.40 16.43
C ALA A 183 4.90 -3.76 15.65
N CYS A 184 4.55 -2.86 14.74
CA CYS A 184 5.45 -2.13 13.86
C CYS A 184 4.96 -0.71 13.67
N ALA A 185 5.90 0.24 13.56
CA ALA A 185 5.65 1.63 13.24
C ALA A 185 6.76 2.16 12.33
N THR A 186 6.39 3.01 11.37
CA THR A 186 7.31 3.59 10.37
C THR A 186 6.88 5.02 10.09
N SER A 187 7.81 5.98 9.98
CA SER A 187 7.54 7.40 9.75
C SER A 187 8.61 8.05 8.87
N THR A 188 8.24 8.99 8.00
CA THR A 188 9.17 9.69 7.11
C THR A 188 8.68 11.05 6.62
N GLY A 189 9.59 11.96 6.25
CA GLY A 189 9.34 13.10 5.37
C GLY A 189 9.51 12.78 3.87
N GLY A 190 10.13 11.65 3.53
CA GLY A 190 10.11 11.04 2.21
C GLY A 190 11.45 11.17 1.48
N ILE A 191 11.49 12.00 0.43
CA ILE A 191 12.74 12.34 -0.27
C ILE A 191 12.78 13.82 -0.59
N THR A 192 13.99 14.36 -0.53
CA THR A 192 14.24 15.77 -0.87
C THR A 192 13.77 16.08 -2.29
N ALA A 193 12.99 17.16 -2.39
CA ALA A 193 12.35 17.66 -3.59
C ALA A 193 11.43 16.64 -4.29
N LYS A 194 10.84 15.70 -3.54
CA LYS A 194 9.74 14.86 -4.03
C LYS A 194 8.65 15.72 -4.67
N MET A 195 7.95 15.18 -5.66
CA MET A 195 6.73 15.84 -6.15
C MET A 195 5.75 16.05 -4.99
N ALA A 196 5.06 17.19 -4.98
CA ALA A 196 3.99 17.44 -4.01
C ALA A 196 2.94 16.31 -4.09
N GLY A 197 2.55 15.79 -2.92
CA GLY A 197 1.63 14.66 -2.82
C GLY A 197 2.25 13.28 -3.11
N ARG A 198 3.58 13.17 -3.32
CA ARG A 198 4.26 11.87 -3.45
C ARG A 198 4.19 11.12 -2.14
N VAL A 199 3.74 9.86 -2.21
CA VAL A 199 3.69 8.93 -1.08
C VAL A 199 4.74 7.83 -1.27
N GLY A 200 5.55 7.61 -0.24
CA GLY A 200 6.56 6.55 -0.19
C GLY A 200 6.02 5.20 0.26
N ASP A 201 6.90 4.30 0.67
CA ASP A 201 6.55 2.98 1.22
C ASP A 201 6.00 3.07 2.65
N SER A 202 6.45 4.05 3.44
CA SER A 202 6.23 4.14 4.88
C SER A 202 4.76 4.03 5.33
N PRO A 203 3.77 4.69 4.70
CA PRO A 203 2.38 4.61 5.16
C PRO A 203 1.64 3.39 4.57
N LEU A 204 2.29 2.60 3.71
CA LEU A 204 1.66 1.55 2.93
C LEU A 204 1.91 0.17 3.53
N ILE A 205 0.84 -0.43 4.06
CA ILE A 205 0.82 -1.76 4.66
C ILE A 205 1.42 -2.77 3.68
N GLY A 206 2.37 -3.57 4.16
CA GLY A 206 3.07 -4.59 3.38
C GLY A 206 4.28 -4.08 2.60
N SER A 207 4.46 -2.77 2.49
CA SER A 207 5.65 -2.13 1.93
C SER A 207 6.56 -1.61 3.04
N GLY A 208 6.20 -0.48 3.67
CA GLY A 208 7.01 0.13 4.74
C GLY A 208 6.99 -0.64 6.05
N GLY A 209 5.86 -1.26 6.40
CA GLY A 209 5.73 -2.11 7.59
C GLY A 209 4.66 -3.17 7.46
N TYR A 210 4.82 -4.29 8.18
CA TYR A 210 3.80 -5.34 8.28
C TYR A 210 3.98 -6.18 9.54
N CYS A 211 2.87 -6.58 10.13
CA CYS A 211 2.83 -7.29 11.41
C CYS A 211 1.81 -8.43 11.40
N ASP A 212 2.20 -9.60 11.91
CA ASP A 212 1.33 -10.76 12.10
C ASP A 212 1.79 -11.56 13.33
N ASN A 213 0.93 -11.74 14.33
CA ASN A 213 1.24 -12.54 15.53
C ASN A 213 1.60 -14.01 15.20
N ASP A 214 1.14 -14.53 14.06
CA ASP A 214 1.49 -15.88 13.62
C ASP A 214 2.95 -15.99 13.15
N VAL A 215 3.62 -14.86 12.87
CA VAL A 215 4.95 -14.82 12.24
C VAL A 215 5.93 -13.84 12.89
N GLY A 216 5.62 -12.54 12.89
CA GLY A 216 6.55 -11.47 13.29
C GLY A 216 6.12 -10.08 12.83
N ALA A 217 7.02 -9.11 13.03
CA ALA A 217 6.87 -7.71 12.63
C ALA A 217 8.10 -7.22 11.87
N VAL A 218 7.86 -6.36 10.88
CA VAL A 218 8.89 -5.78 10.00
C VAL A 218 8.65 -4.28 9.84
N SER A 219 9.74 -3.50 9.81
CA SER A 219 9.78 -2.11 9.36
C SER A 219 10.93 -1.94 8.36
N CYS A 220 10.68 -1.24 7.25
CA CYS A 220 11.58 -1.06 6.12
C CYS A 220 12.01 0.41 5.98
N THR A 221 13.11 0.62 5.25
CA THR A 221 13.67 1.94 4.93
C THR A 221 14.54 1.85 3.66
N GLY A 222 14.74 2.96 2.96
CA GLY A 222 15.53 3.06 1.74
C GLY A 222 14.75 3.60 0.56
N HIS A 223 15.06 3.12 -0.65
CA HIS A 223 14.38 3.60 -1.86
C HIS A 223 12.92 3.14 -1.91
N GLY A 224 12.02 4.01 -1.47
CA GLY A 224 10.60 3.70 -1.29
C GLY A 224 9.96 3.04 -2.50
N GLU A 225 10.16 3.57 -3.71
CA GLU A 225 9.61 2.98 -4.92
C GLU A 225 10.10 1.54 -5.14
N SER A 226 11.37 1.21 -4.84
CA SER A 226 11.83 -0.19 -4.91
C SER A 226 11.18 -1.08 -3.85
N ILE A 227 10.96 -0.56 -2.64
CA ILE A 227 10.30 -1.25 -1.52
C ILE A 227 8.84 -1.58 -1.89
N LEU A 228 8.11 -0.61 -2.45
CA LEU A 228 6.75 -0.78 -2.97
C LEU A 228 6.68 -1.89 -4.03
N LYS A 229 7.55 -1.85 -5.05
CA LYS A 229 7.53 -2.80 -6.17
C LYS A 229 7.56 -4.26 -5.71
N VAL A 230 8.25 -4.56 -4.62
CA VAL A 230 8.39 -5.94 -4.11
C VAL A 230 7.50 -6.25 -2.91
N CYS A 231 6.80 -5.26 -2.35
CA CYS A 231 6.11 -5.34 -1.06
C CYS A 231 7.04 -5.91 0.03
N LEU A 232 8.16 -5.20 0.29
CA LEU A 232 9.29 -5.76 1.03
C LEU A 232 8.91 -6.31 2.41
N ALA A 233 8.17 -5.55 3.23
CA ALA A 233 7.77 -5.99 4.56
C ALA A 233 6.91 -7.28 4.52
N ARG A 234 5.92 -7.34 3.61
CA ARG A 234 5.09 -8.54 3.43
C ARG A 234 5.91 -9.73 2.94
N HIS A 235 6.87 -9.50 2.04
CA HIS A 235 7.76 -10.54 1.51
C HIS A 235 8.66 -11.14 2.59
N ILE A 236 9.22 -10.32 3.50
CA ILE A 236 10.01 -10.77 4.64
C ILE A 236 9.16 -11.66 5.56
N ILE A 237 7.95 -11.21 5.91
CA ILE A 237 7.00 -12.00 6.70
C ILE A 237 6.67 -13.32 5.99
N GLN A 238 6.50 -13.32 4.68
CA GLN A 238 6.24 -14.55 3.94
C GLN A 238 7.42 -15.53 3.99
N LEU A 239 8.66 -15.05 3.84
CA LEU A 239 9.86 -15.90 3.95
C LEU A 239 9.97 -16.51 5.36
N MET A 240 9.67 -15.75 6.40
CA MET A 240 9.63 -16.25 7.78
C MET A 240 8.51 -17.29 7.99
N ALA A 241 7.33 -17.06 7.42
CA ALA A 241 6.23 -18.04 7.43
C ALA A 241 6.62 -19.35 6.70
N ASP A 242 7.52 -19.25 5.71
CA ASP A 242 8.09 -20.39 4.98
C ASP A 242 9.30 -21.02 5.69
N GLY A 243 9.60 -20.61 6.92
CA GLY A 243 10.56 -21.26 7.81
C GLY A 243 11.94 -20.58 7.90
N HIS A 244 12.15 -19.43 7.24
CA HIS A 244 13.37 -18.65 7.43
C HIS A 244 13.39 -18.02 8.84
N THR A 245 14.57 -17.89 9.43
CA THR A 245 14.73 -17.05 10.63
C THR A 245 14.51 -15.58 10.29
N ALA A 246 14.32 -14.72 11.30
CA ALA A 246 14.19 -13.28 11.10
C ALA A 246 15.36 -12.69 10.27
N GLN A 247 16.60 -13.06 10.58
CA GLN A 247 17.80 -12.63 9.85
C GLN A 247 17.83 -13.15 8.41
N GLN A 248 17.56 -14.45 8.20
CA GLN A 248 17.55 -15.04 6.87
C GLN A 248 16.47 -14.43 5.98
N GLY A 249 15.28 -14.15 6.55
CA GLY A 249 14.17 -13.54 5.83
C GLY A 249 14.51 -12.16 5.28
N VAL A 250 15.13 -11.29 6.11
CA VAL A 250 15.50 -9.94 5.68
C VAL A 250 16.63 -9.92 4.64
N GLU A 251 17.64 -10.78 4.80
CA GLU A 251 18.75 -10.91 3.83
C GLU A 251 18.26 -11.41 2.47
N ALA A 252 17.43 -12.45 2.46
CA ALA A 252 16.88 -13.02 1.23
C ALA A 252 15.95 -12.03 0.51
N ALA A 253 15.11 -11.30 1.25
CA ALA A 253 14.21 -10.32 0.68
C ALA A 253 14.97 -9.14 0.04
N LEU A 254 15.96 -8.57 0.73
CA LEU A 254 16.77 -7.47 0.19
C LEU A 254 17.61 -7.91 -1.02
N THR A 255 18.18 -9.13 -0.98
CA THR A 255 18.86 -9.73 -2.15
C THR A 255 17.91 -9.86 -3.34
N SER A 256 16.67 -10.30 -3.09
CA SER A 256 15.64 -10.40 -4.13
C SER A 256 15.27 -9.03 -4.69
N MET A 257 15.13 -8.00 -3.85
CA MET A 257 14.84 -6.63 -4.26
C MET A 257 15.95 -6.04 -5.15
N SER A 258 17.22 -6.16 -4.75
CA SER A 258 18.35 -5.71 -5.58
C SER A 258 18.38 -6.41 -6.94
N ARG A 259 18.10 -7.72 -6.97
CA ARG A 259 18.08 -8.48 -8.22
C ARG A 259 16.89 -8.12 -9.12
N LYS A 260 15.69 -7.96 -8.55
CA LYS A 260 14.45 -7.72 -9.33
C LYS A 260 14.33 -6.29 -9.81
N VAL A 261 14.67 -5.31 -8.97
CA VAL A 261 14.39 -3.88 -9.23
C VAL A 261 15.58 -2.97 -9.00
N GLN A 262 16.79 -3.52 -8.80
CA GLN A 262 18.02 -2.75 -8.55
C GLN A 262 17.88 -1.78 -7.36
N GLY A 263 16.99 -2.12 -6.41
CA GLY A 263 16.71 -1.32 -5.24
C GLY A 263 17.75 -1.48 -4.14
N THR A 264 17.93 -0.41 -3.37
CA THR A 264 18.70 -0.41 -2.13
C THR A 264 17.83 0.04 -0.96
N GLY A 265 18.13 -0.45 0.24
CA GLY A 265 17.43 -0.15 1.48
C GLY A 265 17.86 -1.08 2.61
N GLY A 266 17.03 -1.12 3.65
CA GLY A 266 17.22 -1.91 4.85
C GLY A 266 15.89 -2.26 5.52
N ALA A 267 15.92 -3.18 6.46
CA ALA A 267 14.78 -3.47 7.31
C ALA A 267 15.22 -4.05 8.66
N VAL A 268 14.35 -3.85 9.65
CA VAL A 268 14.43 -4.48 10.98
C VAL A 268 13.25 -5.41 11.19
N VAL A 269 13.50 -6.51 11.89
CA VAL A 269 12.58 -7.63 12.02
C VAL A 269 12.61 -8.18 13.44
N VAL A 270 11.43 -8.51 13.96
CA VAL A 270 11.28 -9.36 15.15
C VAL A 270 10.30 -10.47 14.86
N SER A 271 10.67 -11.72 15.15
CA SER A 271 9.73 -12.85 15.04
C SER A 271 8.77 -12.89 16.22
N ASN A 272 7.67 -13.62 16.07
CA ASN A 272 6.74 -13.93 17.16
C ASN A 272 7.34 -14.82 18.26
N LYS A 273 8.65 -15.12 18.20
CA LYS A 273 9.45 -15.77 19.25
C LYS A 273 10.52 -14.84 19.84
N GLY A 274 10.57 -13.59 19.40
CA GLY A 274 11.59 -12.61 19.78
C GLY A 274 12.95 -12.81 19.13
N GLU A 275 13.03 -13.55 18.02
CA GLU A 275 14.24 -13.60 17.21
C GLU A 275 14.38 -12.28 16.44
N LEU A 276 15.59 -11.74 16.38
CA LEU A 276 15.86 -10.43 15.78
C LEU A 276 16.50 -10.63 14.41
N GLY A 277 16.19 -9.73 13.48
CA GLY A 277 16.84 -9.67 12.17
C GLY A 277 17.03 -8.22 11.74
N MET A 278 18.21 -7.89 11.22
CA MET A 278 18.50 -6.57 10.66
C MET A 278 19.43 -6.76 9.46
N HIS A 279 19.09 -6.16 8.32
CA HIS A 279 19.96 -6.17 7.17
C HIS A 279 19.71 -4.94 6.29
N PHE A 280 20.74 -4.53 5.57
CA PHE A 280 20.71 -3.41 4.63
C PHE A 280 21.80 -3.58 3.58
N ASN A 281 21.56 -3.02 2.40
CA ASN A 281 22.49 -3.02 1.26
C ASN A 281 22.84 -1.59 0.79
N THR A 282 22.52 -0.58 1.60
CA THR A 282 22.97 0.81 1.50
C THR A 282 24.34 0.97 2.14
N GLU A 283 24.94 2.16 2.04
CA GLU A 283 26.22 2.44 2.69
C GLU A 283 26.13 2.34 4.21
N ARG A 284 25.07 2.89 4.82
CA ARG A 284 24.84 2.84 6.27
C ARG A 284 23.36 2.59 6.58
N MET A 285 23.10 2.08 7.78
CA MET A 285 21.80 2.10 8.43
C MET A 285 22.01 2.18 9.94
N ALA A 286 21.60 3.28 10.57
CA ALA A 286 21.62 3.36 12.03
C ALA A 286 20.54 2.42 12.59
N TRP A 287 20.91 1.51 13.49
CA TRP A 287 19.96 0.61 14.14
C TRP A 287 20.33 0.32 15.59
N ALA A 288 19.33 -0.01 16.40
CA ALA A 288 19.51 -0.52 17.75
C ALA A 288 18.48 -1.60 18.06
N ALA A 289 18.87 -2.56 18.91
CA ALA A 289 18.01 -3.66 19.32
C ALA A 289 18.17 -3.90 20.81
N MET A 290 17.06 -4.20 21.49
CA MET A 290 17.06 -4.61 22.89
C MET A 290 16.31 -5.91 23.10
N ARG A 291 16.95 -6.84 23.81
CA ARG A 291 16.37 -8.11 24.25
C ARG A 291 17.11 -8.55 25.50
N ASN A 292 16.40 -9.06 26.51
CA ASN A 292 16.98 -9.49 27.79
C ASN A 292 17.81 -8.43 28.54
N GLY A 293 17.55 -7.14 28.30
CA GLY A 293 18.35 -6.03 28.82
C GLY A 293 19.65 -5.76 28.06
N ASP A 294 20.00 -6.60 27.07
CA ASP A 294 21.16 -6.39 26.22
C ASP A 294 20.82 -5.39 25.11
N LEU A 295 21.60 -4.31 25.01
CA LEU A 295 21.53 -3.33 23.94
C LEU A 295 22.58 -3.65 22.88
N LYS A 296 22.12 -3.91 21.65
CA LYS A 296 22.94 -3.98 20.44
C LYS A 296 22.66 -2.79 19.55
N TRP A 297 23.64 -2.36 18.76
CA TRP A 297 23.48 -1.27 17.79
C TRP A 297 24.49 -1.40 16.67
N GLY A 298 24.28 -0.67 15.57
CA GLY A 298 25.23 -0.61 14.46
C GLY A 298 24.93 0.54 13.52
N LEU A 299 25.87 0.76 12.59
CA LEU A 299 25.78 1.79 11.55
C LEU A 299 26.25 1.28 10.19
N ASN A 300 27.46 0.71 10.11
CA ASN A 300 28.00 0.23 8.82
C ASN A 300 27.74 -1.29 8.60
N PRO A 301 27.77 -1.78 7.34
CA PRO A 301 27.52 -3.17 7.03
C PRO A 301 28.47 -4.12 7.76
N GLY A 302 27.92 -5.14 8.40
CA GLY A 302 28.70 -6.11 9.17
C GLY A 302 29.27 -5.55 10.49
N GLU A 303 28.97 -4.30 10.85
CA GLU A 303 29.20 -3.79 12.18
C GLU A 303 28.06 -4.22 13.11
N GLU A 304 28.41 -5.00 14.12
CA GLU A 304 27.64 -5.05 15.36
C GLU A 304 28.48 -4.37 16.44
N GLY A 305 28.05 -3.19 16.86
CA GLY A 305 28.54 -2.58 18.09
C GLY A 305 28.13 -3.44 19.28
N ILE A 306 29.07 -4.21 19.79
CA ILE A 306 29.02 -4.91 21.08
C ILE A 306 30.35 -4.56 21.77
N GLY A 307 30.39 -4.24 23.07
CA GLY A 307 31.68 -4.34 23.76
C GLY A 307 32.06 -5.83 23.87
N VAL A 308 33.19 -6.39 23.39
CA VAL A 308 34.35 -5.94 22.60
C VAL A 308 34.92 -7.12 21.73
N LEU A 309 35.39 -6.81 20.49
CA LEU A 309 36.43 -7.42 19.58
C LEU A 309 36.20 -8.62 18.60
N ASP A 310 36.30 -8.27 17.29
CA ASP A 310 36.99 -8.89 16.11
C ASP A 310 36.46 -10.17 15.39
N SER A 311 36.90 -10.37 14.14
CA SER A 311 36.08 -10.49 12.91
C SER A 311 36.36 -11.70 11.98
N SER A 312 35.44 -11.86 11.00
CA SER A 312 35.60 -12.33 9.60
C SER A 312 35.03 -13.71 9.18
N GLN A 313 34.18 -13.73 8.12
CA GLN A 313 34.42 -14.40 6.82
C GLN A 313 33.22 -14.32 5.84
N LYS A 314 33.51 -14.30 4.53
CA LYS A 314 32.59 -14.15 3.37
C LYS A 314 32.26 -15.50 2.71
N LEU A 315 31.07 -15.62 2.07
CA LEU A 315 30.68 -16.74 1.18
C LEU A 315 29.90 -16.28 -0.06
N SER A 316 29.94 -17.10 -1.11
CA SER A 316 29.69 -16.83 -2.52
C SER A 316 28.32 -17.27 -3.05
N VAL A 317 27.94 -16.75 -4.22
CA VAL A 317 26.60 -16.82 -4.86
C VAL A 317 26.49 -17.93 -5.92
N PRO A 318 25.36 -18.66 -6.04
CA PRO A 318 25.02 -19.50 -7.19
C PRO A 318 24.04 -18.82 -8.18
N PRO A 319 23.99 -19.24 -9.46
CA PRO A 319 23.23 -18.53 -10.49
C PRO A 319 21.75 -18.92 -10.56
N THR A 320 20.94 -18.01 -11.11
CA THR A 320 19.49 -18.09 -11.34
C THR A 320 19.15 -18.85 -12.64
N PRO A 321 18.01 -19.58 -12.75
CA PRO A 321 17.66 -20.32 -13.96
C PRO A 321 17.07 -19.44 -15.07
N ALA A 322 17.20 -19.91 -16.31
CA ALA A 322 16.69 -19.28 -17.52
C ALA A 322 15.18 -19.52 -17.73
N ALA A 323 14.54 -18.53 -18.36
CA ALA A 323 13.12 -18.55 -18.73
C ALA A 323 12.81 -19.57 -19.83
N VAL A 324 11.66 -20.23 -19.71
CA VAL A 324 11.09 -21.14 -20.71
C VAL A 324 10.06 -20.36 -21.53
N GLN A 325 10.18 -20.43 -22.85
CA GLN A 325 9.22 -19.86 -23.79
C GLN A 325 8.12 -20.90 -24.08
N SER A 326 6.86 -20.55 -23.85
CA SER A 326 5.68 -21.35 -24.25
C SER A 326 4.78 -20.51 -25.16
N ASP A 327 4.00 -21.15 -26.03
CA ASP A 327 2.97 -20.49 -26.85
C ASP A 327 1.94 -19.79 -25.95
N VAL A 328 2.07 -18.47 -25.78
CA VAL A 328 1.19 -17.68 -24.90
C VAL A 328 -0.12 -17.40 -25.60
N THR A 329 -1.22 -17.79 -24.95
CA THR A 329 -2.56 -17.37 -25.37
C THR A 329 -2.89 -16.05 -24.68
N PRO A 330 -3.08 -14.94 -25.40
CA PRO A 330 -3.48 -13.68 -24.78
C PRO A 330 -4.88 -13.83 -24.18
N CYS A 331 -5.05 -13.30 -22.98
CA CYS A 331 -6.35 -13.22 -22.35
C CYS A 331 -6.49 -11.96 -21.51
N ILE A 332 -7.73 -11.56 -21.32
CA ILE A 332 -8.11 -10.48 -20.42
C ILE A 332 -9.26 -10.95 -19.56
N VAL A 333 -9.25 -10.55 -18.29
CA VAL A 333 -10.33 -10.74 -17.33
C VAL A 333 -10.63 -9.38 -16.72
N VAL A 334 -11.91 -9.07 -16.52
CA VAL A 334 -12.37 -7.83 -15.89
C VAL A 334 -13.40 -8.14 -14.80
N HIS A 335 -13.49 -7.29 -13.78
CA HIS A 335 -14.58 -7.28 -12.80
C HIS A 335 -15.19 -5.89 -12.65
N GLY A 336 -16.50 -5.85 -12.40
CA GLY A 336 -17.25 -4.63 -12.06
C GLY A 336 -17.48 -4.43 -10.55
N GLY A 337 -16.95 -5.33 -9.72
CA GLY A 337 -16.97 -5.22 -8.27
C GLY A 337 -17.81 -6.29 -7.57
N ALA A 338 -17.43 -6.60 -6.33
CA ALA A 338 -18.10 -7.59 -5.49
C ALA A 338 -19.26 -6.97 -4.68
N GLY A 339 -20.45 -7.54 -4.83
CA GLY A 339 -21.70 -7.07 -4.24
C GLY A 339 -22.33 -8.10 -3.30
N SER A 340 -23.10 -7.61 -2.34
CA SER A 340 -23.66 -8.42 -1.24
C SER A 340 -24.81 -9.35 -1.64
N GLY A 341 -25.43 -9.15 -2.81
CA GLY A 341 -26.69 -9.79 -3.17
C GLY A 341 -26.66 -10.57 -4.48
N PHE A 342 -27.46 -11.64 -4.52
CA PHE A 342 -27.84 -12.30 -5.77
C PHE A 342 -28.54 -11.29 -6.69
N ILE A 343 -28.12 -11.21 -7.96
CA ILE A 343 -28.73 -10.35 -8.96
C ILE A 343 -29.51 -11.23 -9.94
N PRO A 344 -30.85 -11.12 -10.00
CA PRO A 344 -31.66 -11.91 -10.93
C PRO A 344 -31.31 -11.62 -12.38
N SER A 345 -31.07 -12.67 -13.16
CA SER A 345 -30.88 -12.58 -14.61
C SER A 345 -32.08 -11.90 -15.28
N GLY A 346 -31.83 -11.04 -16.26
CA GLY A 346 -32.86 -10.24 -16.95
C GLY A 346 -33.33 -8.99 -16.18
N SER A 347 -32.84 -8.74 -14.96
CA SER A 347 -33.08 -7.46 -14.29
C SER A 347 -32.26 -6.34 -14.93
N GLN A 348 -32.73 -5.08 -14.84
CA GLN A 348 -32.01 -3.93 -15.39
C GLN A 348 -30.58 -3.82 -14.84
N LYS A 349 -30.38 -4.12 -13.55
CA LYS A 349 -29.06 -4.13 -12.90
C LYS A 349 -28.16 -5.25 -13.45
N TYR A 350 -28.71 -6.44 -13.69
CA TYR A 350 -27.98 -7.57 -14.30
C TYR A 350 -27.49 -7.23 -15.70
N GLU A 351 -28.38 -6.71 -16.55
CA GLU A 351 -28.04 -6.36 -17.94
C GLU A 351 -27.01 -5.23 -17.99
N ALA A 352 -27.19 -4.17 -17.21
CA ALA A 352 -26.25 -3.05 -17.17
C ALA A 352 -24.83 -3.48 -16.76
N TYR A 353 -24.70 -4.33 -15.74
CA TYR A 353 -23.39 -4.86 -15.35
C TYR A 353 -22.80 -5.79 -16.39
N THR A 354 -23.60 -6.71 -16.94
CA THR A 354 -23.17 -7.66 -17.96
C THR A 354 -22.67 -6.94 -19.21
N GLU A 355 -23.44 -5.96 -19.71
CA GLU A 355 -23.07 -5.12 -20.84
C GLU A 355 -21.77 -4.35 -20.55
N GLY A 356 -21.64 -3.80 -19.34
CA GLY A 356 -20.45 -3.07 -18.92
C GLY A 356 -19.18 -3.91 -18.92
N VAL A 357 -19.18 -5.08 -18.27
CA VAL A 357 -18.00 -5.96 -18.22
C VAL A 357 -17.68 -6.58 -19.58
N LEU A 358 -18.70 -6.87 -20.41
CA LEU A 358 -18.48 -7.33 -21.78
C LEU A 358 -17.90 -6.23 -22.68
N ALA A 359 -18.36 -4.99 -22.55
CA ALA A 359 -17.79 -3.86 -23.30
C ALA A 359 -16.32 -3.62 -22.91
N ALA A 360 -16.02 -3.63 -21.61
CA ALA A 360 -14.67 -3.45 -21.08
C ALA A 360 -13.72 -4.55 -21.53
N SER A 361 -14.10 -5.82 -21.38
CA SER A 361 -13.28 -6.96 -21.80
C SER A 361 -13.05 -6.97 -23.32
N LYS A 362 -14.06 -6.65 -24.14
CA LYS A 362 -13.90 -6.53 -25.61
C LYS A 362 -12.93 -5.41 -25.98
N ALA A 363 -13.03 -4.25 -25.34
CA ALA A 363 -12.16 -3.10 -25.62
C ALA A 363 -10.69 -3.43 -25.27
N GLY A 364 -10.44 -3.98 -24.08
CA GLY A 364 -9.09 -4.40 -23.69
C GLY A 364 -8.56 -5.55 -24.55
N TYR A 365 -9.38 -6.54 -24.89
CA TYR A 365 -8.97 -7.65 -25.77
C TYR A 365 -8.65 -7.17 -27.19
N GLN A 366 -9.35 -6.15 -27.69
CA GLN A 366 -9.05 -5.55 -28.99
C GLN A 366 -7.64 -4.94 -29.00
N VAL A 367 -7.21 -4.28 -27.91
CA VAL A 367 -5.83 -3.80 -27.76
C VAL A 367 -4.83 -4.95 -27.88
N LEU A 368 -5.09 -6.08 -27.21
CA LEU A 368 -4.23 -7.26 -27.32
C LEU A 368 -4.19 -7.78 -28.76
N LYS A 369 -5.35 -7.95 -29.42
CA LYS A 369 -5.45 -8.42 -30.82
C LYS A 369 -4.69 -7.54 -31.80
N ASP A 370 -4.63 -6.24 -31.53
CA ASP A 370 -3.90 -5.27 -32.34
C ASP A 370 -2.40 -5.24 -32.02
N GLY A 371 -1.92 -6.12 -31.14
CA GLY A 371 -0.51 -6.25 -30.75
C GLY A 371 -0.08 -5.29 -29.63
N GLY A 372 -1.03 -4.68 -28.93
CA GLY A 372 -0.79 -3.81 -27.79
C GLY A 372 -0.33 -4.56 -26.54
N SER A 373 0.19 -3.81 -25.56
CA SER A 373 0.69 -4.37 -24.31
C SER A 373 -0.43 -4.81 -23.35
N ALA A 374 -0.10 -5.70 -22.41
CA ALA A 374 -1.04 -6.07 -21.34
C ALA A 374 -1.46 -4.85 -20.51
N VAL A 375 -0.54 -3.91 -20.27
CA VAL A 375 -0.80 -2.66 -19.54
C VAL A 375 -1.82 -1.79 -20.26
N ASP A 376 -1.66 -1.57 -21.57
CA ASP A 376 -2.61 -0.77 -22.34
C ASP A 376 -3.98 -1.43 -22.38
N ALA A 377 -4.04 -2.76 -22.49
CA ALA A 377 -5.27 -3.52 -22.49
C ALA A 377 -6.07 -3.36 -21.17
N VAL A 378 -5.41 -3.47 -20.01
CA VAL A 378 -6.07 -3.31 -18.71
C VAL A 378 -6.50 -1.85 -18.46
N VAL A 379 -5.69 -0.87 -18.86
CA VAL A 379 -6.03 0.56 -18.74
C VAL A 379 -7.25 0.90 -19.60
N VAL A 380 -7.29 0.43 -20.86
CA VAL A 380 -8.44 0.65 -21.74
C VAL A 380 -9.70 -0.01 -21.18
N ALA A 381 -9.60 -1.25 -20.68
CA ALA A 381 -10.74 -1.94 -20.08
C ALA A 381 -11.30 -1.21 -18.85
N VAL A 382 -10.43 -0.77 -17.93
CA VAL A 382 -10.85 -0.02 -16.74
C VAL A 382 -11.44 1.34 -17.12
N LYS A 383 -10.86 2.04 -18.09
CA LYS A 383 -11.40 3.31 -18.60
C LYS A 383 -12.83 3.17 -19.12
N VAL A 384 -13.14 2.09 -19.84
CA VAL A 384 -14.51 1.80 -20.30
C VAL A 384 -15.48 1.65 -19.11
N MET A 385 -15.02 1.08 -18.00
CA MET A 385 -15.84 0.95 -16.79
C MET A 385 -15.95 2.28 -16.01
N GLU A 386 -14.90 3.11 -15.95
CA GLU A 386 -14.97 4.46 -15.38
C GLU A 386 -15.91 5.41 -16.15
N ASP A 387 -16.06 5.20 -17.45
CA ASP A 387 -17.01 5.96 -18.28
C ASP A 387 -18.46 5.46 -18.15
N ASN A 388 -18.67 4.28 -17.54
CA ASN A 388 -19.98 3.69 -17.39
C ASN A 388 -20.57 4.02 -16.00
N PRO A 389 -21.67 4.80 -15.95
CA PRO A 389 -22.26 5.26 -14.70
C PRO A 389 -22.78 4.13 -13.80
N SER A 390 -22.84 2.89 -14.29
CA SER A 390 -23.26 1.70 -13.53
C SER A 390 -22.24 1.28 -12.49
N PHE A 391 -20.94 1.57 -12.68
CA PHE A 391 -19.90 1.16 -11.76
C PHE A 391 -19.49 2.28 -10.80
N ASN A 392 -18.90 1.91 -9.67
CA ASN A 392 -18.38 2.85 -8.69
C ASN A 392 -16.90 3.17 -8.98
N ALA A 393 -16.66 3.78 -10.14
CA ALA A 393 -15.38 4.35 -10.57
C ALA A 393 -15.65 5.43 -11.62
N GLY A 394 -14.84 6.48 -11.68
CA GLY A 394 -15.08 7.59 -12.60
C GLY A 394 -16.47 8.19 -12.45
N THR A 395 -17.24 8.15 -13.54
CA THR A 395 -18.65 8.53 -13.53
C THR A 395 -19.45 7.46 -12.79
N GLY A 396 -20.07 7.81 -11.66
CA GLY A 396 -20.77 6.83 -10.81
C GLY A 396 -20.07 6.52 -9.50
N SER A 397 -18.90 7.11 -9.26
CA SER A 397 -18.20 7.03 -7.98
C SER A 397 -19.09 7.45 -6.79
N LYS A 398 -18.91 6.73 -5.68
CA LYS A 398 -19.54 7.01 -4.40
C LYS A 398 -19.02 8.32 -3.79
N LEU A 399 -19.85 8.88 -2.92
CA LEU A 399 -19.63 10.19 -2.33
C LEU A 399 -19.04 10.08 -0.92
N THR A 400 -18.16 11.00 -0.57
CA THR A 400 -17.67 11.22 0.79
C THR A 400 -18.79 11.71 1.71
N VAL A 401 -18.52 11.80 3.02
CA VAL A 401 -19.41 12.48 3.98
C VAL A 401 -19.74 13.93 3.60
N ALA A 402 -18.87 14.60 2.83
CA ALA A 402 -19.06 15.96 2.36
C ALA A 402 -19.86 16.03 1.04
N GLY A 403 -20.30 14.89 0.49
CA GLY A 403 -21.02 14.83 -0.77
C GLY A 403 -20.14 15.04 -2.02
N THR A 404 -18.82 14.84 -1.89
CA THR A 404 -17.86 15.00 -2.99
C THR A 404 -17.38 13.65 -3.51
N VAL A 405 -16.92 13.58 -4.76
CA VAL A 405 -16.23 12.42 -5.31
C VAL A 405 -14.73 12.53 -5.01
N GLU A 406 -14.14 11.42 -4.54
CA GLU A 406 -12.70 11.23 -4.38
C GLU A 406 -12.38 9.84 -4.95
N MET A 407 -11.47 9.73 -5.91
CA MET A 407 -11.19 8.48 -6.60
C MET A 407 -9.77 7.98 -6.35
N ASP A 408 -9.61 6.66 -6.39
CA ASP A 408 -8.32 6.00 -6.31
C ASP A 408 -8.16 5.06 -7.52
N ALA A 409 -6.96 4.96 -8.07
CA ALA A 409 -6.65 4.04 -9.17
C ALA A 409 -5.20 3.55 -9.11
N LEU A 410 -4.96 2.34 -9.63
CA LEU A 410 -3.65 1.68 -9.70
C LEU A 410 -3.52 0.94 -11.03
N VAL A 411 -2.33 1.01 -11.64
CA VAL A 411 -1.89 0.15 -12.73
C VAL A 411 -0.53 -0.47 -12.41
N CYS A 412 -0.36 -1.76 -12.67
CA CYS A 412 0.87 -2.50 -12.44
C CYS A 412 1.35 -3.21 -13.72
N ASP A 413 2.64 -3.11 -14.00
CA ASP A 413 3.33 -3.84 -15.07
C ASP A 413 4.14 -5.00 -14.48
N GLY A 414 3.81 -6.23 -14.85
CA GLY A 414 4.50 -7.43 -14.38
C GLY A 414 5.91 -7.61 -14.94
N GLN A 415 6.24 -6.96 -16.06
CA GLN A 415 7.58 -7.07 -16.66
C GLN A 415 8.63 -6.34 -15.84
N THR A 416 8.32 -5.10 -15.45
CA THR A 416 9.25 -4.21 -14.74
C THR A 416 8.98 -4.13 -13.24
N LEU A 417 7.86 -4.71 -12.80
CA LEU A 417 7.22 -4.48 -11.50
C LEU A 417 6.87 -3.02 -11.26
N ASN A 418 6.94 -2.16 -12.29
CA ASN A 418 6.59 -0.76 -12.13
C ASN A 418 5.08 -0.61 -11.92
N SER A 419 4.69 0.46 -11.25
CA SER A 419 3.29 0.76 -11.04
C SER A 419 3.10 2.26 -11.02
N GLY A 420 1.89 2.70 -11.34
CA GLY A 420 1.46 4.07 -11.12
C GLY A 420 0.11 4.06 -10.47
N ALA A 421 -0.06 4.95 -9.50
CA ALA A 421 -1.24 5.03 -8.69
C ALA A 421 -1.55 6.48 -8.36
N VAL A 422 -2.85 6.74 -8.18
CA VAL A 422 -3.34 7.98 -7.61
C VAL A 422 -4.39 7.67 -6.55
N ALA A 423 -4.47 8.52 -5.52
CA ALA A 423 -5.51 8.43 -4.51
C ALA A 423 -6.13 9.80 -4.24
N THR A 424 -7.38 9.77 -3.79
CA THR A 424 -8.17 10.95 -3.39
C THR A 424 -8.25 12.04 -4.46
N VAL A 425 -8.13 11.67 -5.74
CA VAL A 425 -8.19 12.62 -6.86
C VAL A 425 -9.62 13.10 -7.08
N LYS A 426 -9.74 14.39 -7.42
CA LYS A 426 -11.02 15.07 -7.62
C LYS A 426 -11.10 15.61 -9.04
N ASN A 427 -12.32 15.72 -9.58
CA ASN A 427 -12.57 16.43 -10.84
C ASN A 427 -11.80 15.88 -12.06
N ILE A 428 -11.31 14.64 -12.01
CA ILE A 428 -10.66 13.97 -13.13
C ILE A 428 -11.62 12.94 -13.68
N LYS A 429 -11.84 12.93 -15.00
CA LYS A 429 -12.78 11.97 -15.61
C LYS A 429 -12.34 10.53 -15.41
N ASN A 430 -11.07 10.23 -15.69
CA ASN A 430 -10.52 8.89 -15.69
C ASN A 430 -9.29 8.81 -14.78
N ALA A 431 -9.46 8.28 -13.57
CA ALA A 431 -8.37 8.17 -12.61
C ALA A 431 -7.30 7.18 -13.09
N ILE A 432 -7.70 6.11 -13.79
CA ILE A 432 -6.74 5.11 -14.32
C ILE A 432 -5.78 5.68 -15.36
N GLU A 433 -6.20 6.67 -16.15
CA GLU A 433 -5.32 7.34 -17.11
C GLU A 433 -4.26 8.18 -16.40
N LEU A 434 -4.66 8.85 -15.31
CA LEU A 434 -3.72 9.60 -14.49
C LEU A 434 -2.73 8.65 -13.79
N ALA A 435 -3.19 7.51 -13.27
CA ALA A 435 -2.33 6.48 -12.71
C ALA A 435 -1.30 5.96 -13.75
N LYS A 436 -1.72 5.71 -14.99
CA LYS A 436 -0.81 5.35 -16.09
C LYS A 436 0.22 6.45 -16.39
N LEU A 437 -0.18 7.71 -16.33
CA LEU A 437 0.76 8.83 -16.51
C LEU A 437 1.76 8.95 -15.35
N VAL A 438 1.34 8.67 -14.11
CA VAL A 438 2.28 8.58 -12.98
C VAL A 438 3.35 7.54 -13.28
N MET A 439 2.94 6.34 -13.70
CA MET A 439 3.85 5.24 -14.06
C MET A 439 4.83 5.60 -15.19
N ASP A 440 4.36 6.34 -16.20
CA ASP A 440 5.12 6.60 -17.43
C ASP A 440 5.98 7.87 -17.39
N LYS A 441 5.58 8.86 -16.60
CA LYS A 441 6.09 10.24 -16.68
C LYS A 441 6.76 10.71 -15.41
N THR A 442 6.75 9.91 -14.36
CA THR A 442 7.37 10.26 -13.07
C THR A 442 8.30 9.15 -12.59
N ASP A 443 9.21 9.48 -11.69
CA ASP A 443 10.00 8.48 -10.96
C ASP A 443 9.25 7.94 -9.73
N HIS A 444 7.99 8.36 -9.51
CA HIS A 444 7.17 8.03 -8.35
C HIS A 444 6.08 7.00 -8.70
N MET A 445 5.60 6.28 -7.70
CA MET A 445 4.56 5.25 -7.87
C MET A 445 3.18 5.69 -7.40
N LEU A 446 3.09 6.56 -6.38
CA LEU A 446 1.81 7.03 -5.83
C LEU A 446 1.85 8.54 -5.61
N ILE A 447 0.85 9.24 -6.16
CA ILE A 447 0.62 10.67 -5.93
C ILE A 447 -0.82 10.87 -5.44
N VAL A 448 -1.03 11.65 -4.39
CA VAL A 448 -2.35 11.81 -3.75
C VAL A 448 -2.82 13.25 -3.69
N ASP A 449 -4.12 13.42 -3.39
CA ASP A 449 -4.78 14.69 -3.09
C ASP A 449 -4.46 15.78 -4.15
N LYS A 450 -4.29 17.03 -3.73
CA LYS A 450 -3.96 18.17 -4.58
C LYS A 450 -2.72 17.96 -5.45
N GLY A 451 -1.72 17.21 -4.97
CA GLY A 451 -0.51 16.90 -5.72
C GLY A 451 -0.80 16.17 -7.03
N ALA A 452 -1.72 15.20 -6.98
CA ALA A 452 -2.15 14.46 -8.16
C ALA A 452 -2.96 15.33 -9.13
N ASN A 453 -3.80 16.24 -8.64
CA ASN A 453 -4.51 17.22 -9.48
C ASN A 453 -3.56 18.22 -10.18
N VAL A 454 -2.53 18.68 -9.48
CA VAL A 454 -1.48 19.53 -10.07
C VAL A 454 -0.73 18.76 -11.15
N PHE A 455 -0.39 17.49 -10.91
CA PHE A 455 0.23 16.65 -11.92
C PHE A 455 -0.69 16.41 -13.14
N ALA A 456 -1.97 16.15 -12.93
CA ALA A 456 -2.96 16.01 -14.00
C ALA A 456 -3.01 17.27 -14.88
N SER A 457 -3.02 18.45 -14.27
CA SER A 457 -2.96 19.73 -14.98
C SER A 457 -1.66 19.88 -15.79
N LYS A 458 -0.50 19.51 -15.23
CA LYS A 458 0.80 19.51 -15.94
C LYS A 458 0.79 18.56 -17.14
N MET A 459 0.03 17.47 -17.09
CA MET A 459 -0.12 16.50 -18.18
C MET A 459 -1.23 16.85 -19.18
N ASN A 460 -1.89 18.01 -19.04
CA ASN A 460 -3.03 18.46 -19.85
C ASN A 460 -4.26 17.53 -19.75
N ILE A 461 -4.45 16.85 -18.62
CA ILE A 461 -5.74 16.21 -18.32
C ILE A 461 -6.72 17.31 -17.93
N GLN A 462 -7.82 17.40 -18.66
CA GLN A 462 -8.85 18.40 -18.41
C GLN A 462 -9.66 18.03 -17.16
N GLU A 463 -9.83 19.00 -16.25
CA GLU A 463 -10.78 18.86 -15.14
C GLU A 463 -12.22 18.89 -15.65
N VAL A 464 -13.05 18.05 -15.05
CA VAL A 464 -14.50 18.03 -15.27
C VAL A 464 -15.22 18.76 -14.15
N ASP A 465 -16.43 19.26 -14.43
CA ASP A 465 -17.32 19.74 -13.38
C ASP A 465 -17.53 18.62 -12.34
N PRO A 466 -17.42 18.89 -11.02
CA PRO A 466 -17.63 17.86 -10.00
C PRO A 466 -18.94 17.07 -10.18
N LEU A 467 -20.02 17.72 -10.65
CA LEU A 467 -21.32 17.09 -10.89
C LEU A 467 -21.31 16.09 -12.05
N TYR A 468 -20.34 16.18 -12.96
CA TYR A 468 -20.16 15.22 -14.05
C TYR A 468 -19.96 13.79 -13.51
N LEU A 469 -19.24 13.66 -12.39
CA LEU A 469 -18.92 12.36 -11.78
C LEU A 469 -20.09 11.81 -10.93
N VAL A 470 -21.05 12.66 -10.58
CA VAL A 470 -22.15 12.34 -9.65
C VAL A 470 -23.35 11.77 -10.40
N THR A 471 -23.87 10.63 -9.91
CA THR A 471 -25.08 10.00 -10.46
C THR A 471 -26.22 10.02 -9.44
N GLY A 472 -27.46 9.87 -9.92
CA GLY A 472 -28.63 9.70 -9.04
C GLY A 472 -28.44 8.57 -8.03
N ARG A 473 -27.82 7.46 -8.44
CA ARG A 473 -27.47 6.33 -7.55
C ARG A 473 -26.55 6.75 -6.42
N SER A 474 -25.46 7.46 -6.73
CA SER A 474 -24.48 7.92 -5.73
C SER A 474 -25.12 8.87 -4.70
N LEU A 475 -26.01 9.77 -5.15
CA LEU A 475 -26.75 10.68 -4.28
C LEU A 475 -27.75 9.94 -3.40
N ASP A 476 -28.48 8.97 -3.95
CA ASP A 476 -29.47 8.21 -3.20
C ASP A 476 -28.81 7.28 -2.17
N SER A 477 -27.64 6.71 -2.48
CA SER A 477 -26.81 5.99 -1.51
C SER A 477 -26.39 6.89 -0.34
N LEU A 478 -25.89 8.11 -0.62
CA LEU A 478 -25.50 9.04 0.44
C LEU A 478 -26.72 9.49 1.28
N LYS A 479 -27.85 9.82 0.65
CA LYS A 479 -29.09 10.18 1.36
C LYS A 479 -29.59 9.05 2.27
N THR A 480 -29.55 7.82 1.79
CA THR A 480 -29.97 6.63 2.55
C THR A 480 -29.08 6.44 3.77
N TYR A 481 -27.77 6.62 3.60
CA TYR A 481 -26.80 6.58 4.68
C TYR A 481 -27.07 7.69 5.71
N THR A 482 -27.16 8.95 5.28
CA THR A 482 -27.40 10.09 6.18
C THR A 482 -28.72 9.98 6.94
N SER A 483 -29.78 9.51 6.27
CA SER A 483 -31.10 9.33 6.90
C SER A 483 -31.07 8.27 8.00
N SER A 484 -30.29 7.21 7.82
CA SER A 484 -30.04 6.17 8.83
C SER A 484 -29.21 6.69 10.01
N TYR A 485 -28.34 7.68 9.78
CA TYR A 485 -27.43 8.28 10.77
C TYR A 485 -28.14 9.25 11.75
N THR A 486 -29.21 9.93 11.33
CA THR A 486 -29.94 10.94 12.14
C THR A 486 -30.59 10.46 13.46
N LYS A 487 -30.43 9.19 13.85
CA LYS A 487 -30.92 8.66 15.14
C LYS A 487 -29.86 8.49 16.21
N ALA A 488 -28.58 8.73 15.90
CA ALA A 488 -27.49 8.57 16.87
C ALA A 488 -26.40 9.63 16.68
N THR A 489 -26.53 10.81 17.31
CA THR A 489 -25.43 11.48 18.04
C THR A 489 -25.84 12.84 18.62
N VAL A 490 -25.43 13.06 19.87
CA VAL A 490 -25.09 14.36 20.44
C VAL A 490 -23.58 14.33 20.63
N GLY A 491 -22.84 15.21 19.93
CA GLY A 491 -21.45 15.59 20.25
C GLY A 491 -20.32 14.65 19.80
N GLY A 492 -19.52 15.10 18.83
CA GLY A 492 -18.21 14.50 18.51
C GLY A 492 -18.29 13.23 17.68
N TYR A 493 -17.31 13.02 16.80
CA TYR A 493 -17.20 11.82 15.96
C TYR A 493 -17.05 10.58 16.89
N GLU A 494 -18.09 9.74 17.02
CA GLU A 494 -18.02 8.49 17.79
C GLU A 494 -17.89 7.27 16.86
N LYS A 495 -16.81 6.51 17.04
CA LYS A 495 -16.41 5.31 16.25
C LYS A 495 -17.44 4.17 16.21
N ARG A 496 -18.50 4.18 17.05
CA ARG A 496 -19.31 2.96 17.28
C ARG A 496 -20.68 2.91 16.60
N ALA A 497 -21.26 4.01 16.14
CA ALA A 497 -22.64 3.98 15.64
C ALA A 497 -22.77 3.59 14.15
N LEU A 498 -21.66 3.63 13.39
CA LEU A 498 -21.66 3.62 11.92
C LEU A 498 -21.95 2.24 11.31
N HIS A 499 -21.37 1.17 11.85
CA HIS A 499 -21.49 -0.18 11.29
C HIS A 499 -22.48 -1.10 12.03
N GLU A 500 -22.82 -0.83 13.29
CA GLU A 500 -23.79 -1.66 14.03
C GLU A 500 -25.26 -1.42 13.63
N THR A 501 -25.55 -0.29 12.96
CA THR A 501 -26.94 0.12 12.66
C THR A 501 -27.35 -0.03 11.19
N LEU A 502 -26.40 -0.21 10.28
CA LEU A 502 -26.67 -0.49 8.87
C LEU A 502 -26.67 -2.00 8.64
N PRO A 503 -27.74 -2.61 8.09
CA PRO A 503 -27.71 -4.02 7.74
C PRO A 503 -26.55 -4.28 6.78
N SER A 504 -25.75 -5.30 7.07
CA SER A 504 -24.58 -5.75 6.28
C SER A 504 -24.88 -5.97 4.79
N SER A 505 -26.16 -6.10 4.42
CA SER A 505 -26.63 -6.18 3.05
C SER A 505 -26.59 -4.86 2.26
N SER A 506 -26.35 -3.70 2.89
CA SER A 506 -26.45 -2.37 2.27
C SER A 506 -25.13 -1.74 1.80
N ALA A 507 -23.98 -2.32 2.15
CA ALA A 507 -22.67 -1.83 1.72
C ALA A 507 -22.19 -2.58 0.45
N GLU A 508 -22.64 -2.12 -0.72
CA GLU A 508 -22.13 -2.64 -2.00
C GLU A 508 -20.71 -2.09 -2.24
N HIS A 509 -19.66 -2.90 -2.05
CA HIS A 509 -18.27 -2.48 -2.27
C HIS A 509 -17.84 -2.73 -3.72
N GLU A 510 -18.36 -1.92 -4.63
CA GLU A 510 -18.18 -2.10 -6.08
C GLU A 510 -16.90 -1.39 -6.55
N THR A 511 -15.80 -2.11 -6.73
CA THR A 511 -14.56 -1.62 -7.34
C THR A 511 -14.40 -2.26 -8.72
N VAL A 512 -13.89 -1.53 -9.72
CA VAL A 512 -13.66 -2.10 -11.05
C VAL A 512 -12.20 -2.48 -11.24
N GLY A 513 -11.93 -3.49 -12.06
CA GLY A 513 -10.56 -3.88 -12.33
C GLY A 513 -10.39 -4.85 -13.48
N ALA A 514 -9.16 -4.97 -13.96
CA ALA A 514 -8.79 -5.81 -15.09
C ALA A 514 -7.40 -6.44 -14.85
N VAL A 515 -7.23 -7.66 -15.36
CA VAL A 515 -5.94 -8.33 -15.48
C VAL A 515 -5.79 -8.90 -16.89
N ALA A 516 -4.58 -8.86 -17.44
CA ALA A 516 -4.33 -9.36 -18.79
C ALA A 516 -2.96 -10.03 -18.91
N VAL A 517 -2.83 -10.88 -19.92
CA VAL A 517 -1.55 -11.36 -20.45
C VAL A 517 -1.48 -11.06 -21.94
N ASP A 518 -0.37 -10.49 -22.40
CA ASP A 518 -0.15 -10.17 -23.82
C ASP A 518 0.52 -11.31 -24.59
N TYR A 519 0.71 -11.11 -25.90
CA TYR A 519 1.36 -12.09 -26.78
C TYR A 519 2.84 -12.38 -26.44
N LEU A 520 3.47 -11.55 -25.61
CA LEU A 520 4.84 -11.74 -25.15
C LEU A 520 4.89 -12.44 -23.78
N GLY A 521 3.74 -12.76 -23.18
CA GLY A 521 3.66 -13.32 -21.83
C GLY A 521 3.81 -12.31 -20.72
N ASN A 522 3.78 -11.00 -21.01
CA ASN A 522 3.77 -10.01 -19.95
C ASN A 522 2.37 -9.92 -19.34
N VAL A 523 2.31 -9.85 -18.02
CA VAL A 523 1.06 -9.69 -17.27
C VAL A 523 0.91 -8.27 -16.76
N ALA A 524 -0.31 -7.78 -16.64
CA ALA A 524 -0.61 -6.48 -16.05
C ALA A 524 -1.91 -6.52 -15.25
N SER A 525 -2.05 -5.58 -14.31
CA SER A 525 -3.30 -5.32 -13.60
C SER A 525 -3.64 -3.83 -13.59
N ALA A 526 -4.94 -3.53 -13.54
CA ALA A 526 -5.46 -2.19 -13.31
C ALA A 526 -6.70 -2.25 -12.43
N THR A 527 -6.85 -1.31 -11.50
CA THR A 527 -7.97 -1.26 -10.55
C THR A 527 -8.35 0.21 -10.30
N SER A 528 -9.65 0.52 -10.22
CA SER A 528 -10.16 1.89 -9.98
C SER A 528 -11.42 1.88 -9.12
N THR A 529 -11.58 2.88 -8.26
CA THR A 529 -12.70 2.99 -7.33
C THR A 529 -13.07 4.42 -6.95
N GLY A 530 -14.36 4.66 -6.67
CA GLY A 530 -14.83 5.83 -5.92
C GLY A 530 -14.73 5.66 -4.40
N GLY A 531 -14.31 4.49 -3.91
CA GLY A 531 -14.29 4.13 -2.49
C GLY A 531 -15.68 3.73 -1.98
N ILE A 532 -15.95 4.01 -0.70
CA ILE A 532 -17.21 3.63 -0.03
C ILE A 532 -18.12 4.84 0.20
N THR A 533 -19.43 4.59 0.30
CA THR A 533 -20.43 5.63 0.54
C THR A 533 -20.17 6.26 1.90
N ALA A 534 -20.18 7.59 1.95
CA ALA A 534 -19.93 8.37 3.15
C ALA A 534 -18.59 8.05 3.83
N LYS A 535 -17.56 7.73 3.03
CA LYS A 535 -16.18 7.68 3.51
C LYS A 535 -15.74 9.05 4.04
N MET A 536 -14.83 9.05 5.02
CA MET A 536 -14.15 10.28 5.43
C MET A 536 -13.44 10.90 4.22
N CYS A 537 -13.42 12.23 4.16
CA CYS A 537 -12.61 12.92 3.16
C CYS A 537 -11.14 12.55 3.38
N GLY A 538 -10.42 12.27 2.30
CA GLY A 538 -9.04 11.82 2.37
C GLY A 538 -8.87 10.31 2.60
N ARG A 539 -9.94 9.52 2.79
CA ARG A 539 -9.84 8.07 2.95
C ARG A 539 -9.27 7.42 1.71
N VAL A 540 -8.20 6.65 1.90
CA VAL A 540 -7.56 5.82 0.88
C VAL A 540 -7.87 4.35 1.13
N GLY A 541 -8.39 3.66 0.12
CA GLY A 541 -8.70 2.22 0.20
C GLY A 541 -7.52 1.31 -0.12
N ASP A 542 -7.83 0.06 -0.49
CA ASP A 542 -6.88 -0.95 -0.97
C ASP A 542 -6.33 -0.65 -2.37
N VAL A 543 -7.13 -0.04 -3.24
CA VAL A 543 -6.84 0.13 -4.67
C VAL A 543 -5.45 0.72 -4.96
N PRO A 544 -5.05 1.88 -4.39
CA PRO A 544 -3.75 2.46 -4.68
C PRO A 544 -2.58 1.83 -3.89
N ILE A 545 -2.87 0.85 -3.01
CA ILE A 545 -1.84 0.14 -2.23
C ILE A 545 -1.38 -1.08 -3.03
N VAL A 546 -0.17 -0.99 -3.59
CA VAL A 546 0.47 -2.06 -4.36
C VAL A 546 0.58 -3.33 -3.50
N GLY A 547 0.06 -4.45 -4.00
CA GLY A 547 0.01 -5.71 -3.25
C GLY A 547 -1.29 -5.93 -2.47
N ALA A 548 -2.17 -4.93 -2.37
CA ALA A 548 -3.52 -5.07 -1.81
C ALA A 548 -4.58 -5.03 -2.92
N GLY A 549 -4.82 -3.86 -3.51
CA GLY A 549 -5.82 -3.65 -4.57
C GLY A 549 -5.46 -4.35 -5.88
N GLY A 550 -4.17 -4.33 -6.23
CA GLY A 550 -3.64 -5.00 -7.41
C GLY A 550 -2.15 -5.28 -7.33
N TYR A 551 -1.69 -6.26 -8.12
CA TYR A 551 -0.27 -6.59 -8.27
C TYR A 551 -0.02 -7.32 -9.58
N ALA A 552 1.18 -7.21 -10.14
CA ALA A 552 1.61 -7.96 -11.33
C ALA A 552 3.09 -8.33 -11.22
N ASP A 553 3.44 -9.58 -11.54
CA ASP A 553 4.81 -10.08 -11.66
C ASP A 553 4.84 -11.18 -12.74
N ASN A 554 5.62 -10.97 -13.81
CA ASN A 554 5.76 -11.91 -14.92
C ASN A 554 6.25 -13.30 -14.48
N GLN A 555 6.80 -13.47 -13.28
CA GLN A 555 7.16 -14.78 -12.75
C GLN A 555 5.94 -15.61 -12.32
N TYR A 556 4.82 -14.96 -11.98
CA TYR A 556 3.72 -15.62 -11.29
C TYR A 556 2.34 -15.26 -11.86
N GLY A 557 2.04 -13.98 -12.04
CA GLY A 557 0.74 -13.54 -12.52
C GLY A 557 0.38 -12.10 -12.16
N ALA A 558 -0.85 -11.73 -12.49
CA ALA A 558 -1.46 -10.45 -12.14
C ALA A 558 -2.81 -10.65 -11.45
N VAL A 559 -3.12 -9.77 -10.50
CA VAL A 559 -4.30 -9.83 -9.64
C VAL A 559 -4.94 -8.44 -9.54
N SER A 560 -6.26 -8.39 -9.55
CA SER A 560 -7.08 -7.23 -9.18
C SER A 560 -8.15 -7.66 -8.18
N THR A 561 -8.34 -6.88 -7.11
CA THR A 561 -9.25 -7.20 -6.01
C THR A 561 -10.39 -6.19 -5.89
N THR A 562 -11.45 -6.57 -5.19
CA THR A 562 -12.61 -5.73 -4.89
C THR A 562 -13.25 -6.18 -3.58
N GLY A 563 -13.80 -5.25 -2.80
CA GLY A 563 -14.49 -5.56 -1.56
C GLY A 563 -14.21 -4.56 -0.45
N HIS A 564 -14.23 -5.03 0.80
CA HIS A 564 -13.91 -4.23 1.97
C HIS A 564 -12.42 -3.83 1.98
N GLY A 565 -12.10 -2.65 1.43
CA GLY A 565 -10.73 -2.23 1.15
C GLY A 565 -9.79 -2.29 2.35
N GLU A 566 -10.24 -1.91 3.54
CA GLU A 566 -9.43 -1.96 4.76
C GLU A 566 -8.99 -3.40 5.12
N ALA A 567 -9.83 -4.41 4.86
CA ALA A 567 -9.46 -5.80 5.10
C ALA A 567 -8.51 -6.32 4.02
N ILE A 568 -8.76 -5.96 2.76
CA ILE A 568 -7.91 -6.30 1.61
C ILE A 568 -6.49 -5.73 1.82
N ALA A 569 -6.39 -4.48 2.29
CA ALA A 569 -5.14 -3.81 2.63
C ALA A 569 -4.41 -4.49 3.78
N ARG A 570 -5.10 -4.75 4.91
CA ARG A 570 -4.52 -5.41 6.08
C ARG A 570 -3.92 -6.78 5.79
N LEU A 571 -4.45 -7.52 4.82
CA LEU A 571 -3.93 -8.84 4.43
C LEU A 571 -2.93 -8.79 3.26
N CYS A 572 -2.79 -7.66 2.56
CA CYS A 572 -2.08 -7.58 1.27
C CYS A 572 -2.59 -8.66 0.29
N LEU A 573 -3.91 -8.69 0.06
CA LEU A 573 -4.60 -9.80 -0.60
C LEU A 573 -4.05 -10.15 -1.99
N ALA A 574 -3.77 -9.14 -2.83
CA ALA A 574 -3.20 -9.39 -4.17
C ALA A 574 -1.82 -10.05 -4.09
N LYS A 575 -0.96 -9.59 -3.16
CA LYS A 575 0.37 -10.18 -2.94
C LYS A 575 0.28 -11.61 -2.42
N LEU A 576 -0.65 -11.88 -1.51
CA LEU A 576 -0.93 -13.22 -0.99
C LEU A 576 -1.31 -14.21 -2.10
N VAL A 577 -2.15 -13.80 -3.06
CA VAL A 577 -2.50 -14.64 -4.23
C VAL A 577 -1.25 -14.99 -5.04
N ILE A 578 -0.38 -14.02 -5.30
CA ILE A 578 0.88 -14.23 -6.04
C ILE A 578 1.80 -15.21 -5.29
N GLU A 579 1.89 -15.11 -3.97
CA GLU A 579 2.66 -16.02 -3.12
C GLU A 579 2.08 -17.45 -3.14
N LEU A 580 0.76 -17.59 -3.18
CA LEU A 580 0.11 -18.89 -3.32
C LEU A 580 0.37 -19.51 -4.70
N ILE A 581 0.37 -18.71 -5.78
CA ILE A 581 0.76 -19.20 -7.12
C ILE A 581 2.23 -19.63 -7.12
N ALA A 582 3.13 -18.85 -6.51
CA ALA A 582 4.54 -19.21 -6.36
C ALA A 582 4.74 -20.54 -5.61
N LYS A 583 3.78 -20.94 -4.77
CA LYS A 583 3.72 -22.24 -4.08
C LYS A 583 3.07 -23.37 -4.90
N GLY A 584 2.84 -23.15 -6.20
CA GLY A 584 2.35 -24.16 -7.15
C GLY A 584 0.83 -24.31 -7.22
N ASN A 585 0.07 -23.35 -6.69
CA ASN A 585 -1.39 -23.34 -6.87
C ASN A 585 -1.76 -22.79 -8.25
N SER A 586 -2.84 -23.30 -8.85
CA SER A 586 -3.44 -22.63 -10.01
C SER A 586 -3.99 -21.25 -9.63
N ALA A 587 -4.27 -20.40 -10.63
CA ALA A 587 -4.86 -19.08 -10.42
C ALA A 587 -6.16 -19.18 -9.60
N GLN A 588 -7.03 -20.14 -9.95
CA GLN A 588 -8.28 -20.37 -9.22
C GLN A 588 -8.05 -20.83 -7.78
N GLN A 589 -7.17 -21.83 -7.56
CA GLN A 589 -6.88 -22.34 -6.21
C GLN A 589 -6.26 -21.26 -5.31
N ALA A 590 -5.36 -20.44 -5.85
CA ALA A 590 -4.76 -19.33 -5.12
C ALA A 590 -5.82 -18.28 -4.74
N SER A 591 -6.72 -17.94 -5.67
CA SER A 591 -7.84 -17.01 -5.45
C SER A 591 -8.76 -17.48 -4.33
N GLU A 592 -9.13 -18.76 -4.33
CA GLU A 592 -9.98 -19.37 -3.31
C GLU A 592 -9.31 -19.39 -1.94
N LYS A 593 -8.04 -19.83 -1.87
CA LYS A 593 -7.29 -19.89 -0.61
C LYS A 593 -7.10 -18.50 -0.01
N ALA A 594 -6.78 -17.50 -0.82
CA ALA A 594 -6.58 -16.13 -0.35
C ALA A 594 -7.86 -15.53 0.25
N LEU A 595 -9.01 -15.66 -0.41
CA LEU A 595 -10.28 -15.15 0.13
C LEU A 595 -10.75 -15.92 1.38
N HIS A 596 -10.50 -17.23 1.46
CA HIS A 596 -10.77 -17.97 2.70
C HIS A 596 -9.86 -17.53 3.85
N GLN A 597 -8.59 -17.21 3.57
CA GLN A 597 -7.69 -16.65 4.59
C GLN A 597 -8.18 -15.27 5.05
N LEU A 598 -8.64 -14.41 4.13
CA LEU A 598 -9.25 -13.13 4.47
C LEU A 598 -10.44 -13.29 5.41
N ALA A 599 -11.42 -14.12 5.03
CA ALA A 599 -12.61 -14.36 5.85
C ALA A 599 -12.30 -14.98 7.21
N LYS A 600 -11.22 -15.78 7.32
CA LYS A 600 -10.80 -16.39 8.58
C LYS A 600 -10.06 -15.43 9.50
N ARG A 601 -9.21 -14.56 8.93
CA ARG A 601 -8.29 -13.69 9.69
C ARG A 601 -8.91 -12.36 10.06
N ILE A 602 -9.91 -11.88 9.30
CA ILE A 602 -10.52 -10.57 9.46
C ILE A 602 -12.05 -10.74 9.47
N GLU A 603 -12.65 -10.70 10.66
CA GLU A 603 -14.08 -10.96 10.86
C GLU A 603 -14.97 -9.99 10.07
N GLU A 604 -14.57 -8.70 9.98
CA GLU A 604 -15.33 -7.70 9.22
C GLU A 604 -15.35 -7.97 7.71
N ALA A 605 -14.44 -8.81 7.22
CA ALA A 605 -14.33 -9.18 5.81
C ALA A 605 -15.09 -10.47 5.46
N ALA A 606 -15.72 -11.12 6.44
CA ALA A 606 -16.47 -12.35 6.24
C ALA A 606 -17.61 -12.13 5.23
N GLY A 607 -17.41 -12.61 4.00
CA GLY A 607 -18.38 -12.51 2.91
C GLY A 607 -18.37 -11.20 2.12
N ALA A 608 -17.25 -10.44 2.13
CA ALA A 608 -17.19 -9.08 1.57
C ALA A 608 -16.03 -8.83 0.59
N ALA A 609 -15.55 -9.83 -0.16
CA ALA A 609 -14.49 -9.65 -1.15
C ALA A 609 -14.59 -10.57 -2.39
N GLY A 610 -13.96 -10.12 -3.48
CA GLY A 610 -13.77 -10.86 -4.72
C GLY A 610 -12.47 -10.45 -5.39
N LEU A 611 -11.99 -11.27 -6.33
CA LEU A 611 -10.79 -10.98 -7.09
C LEU A 611 -10.76 -11.76 -8.41
N ILE A 612 -9.95 -11.24 -9.34
CA ILE A 612 -9.61 -11.90 -10.60
C ILE A 612 -8.09 -12.05 -10.70
N THR A 613 -7.65 -13.12 -11.35
CA THR A 613 -6.24 -13.48 -11.45
C THR A 613 -5.93 -14.04 -12.84
N VAL A 614 -4.74 -13.75 -13.37
CA VAL A 614 -4.20 -14.39 -14.58
C VAL A 614 -2.73 -14.74 -14.38
N THR A 615 -2.29 -15.92 -14.85
CA THR A 615 -0.86 -16.27 -14.92
C THR A 615 -0.26 -15.96 -16.29
N PRO A 616 1.08 -15.91 -16.44
CA PRO A 616 1.72 -15.75 -17.74
C PRO A 616 1.35 -16.84 -18.77
N GLY A 617 0.91 -18.02 -18.30
CA GLY A 617 0.42 -19.10 -19.14
C GLY A 617 -1.05 -18.97 -19.58
N GLY A 618 -1.75 -17.91 -19.14
CA GLY A 618 -3.17 -17.70 -19.42
C GLY A 618 -4.12 -18.54 -18.57
N ASP A 619 -3.64 -19.10 -17.44
CA ASP A 619 -4.51 -19.69 -16.41
C ASP A 619 -5.27 -18.57 -15.69
N ILE A 620 -6.59 -18.71 -15.56
CA ILE A 620 -7.50 -17.67 -15.06
C ILE A 620 -8.11 -18.11 -13.73
N GLY A 621 -8.15 -17.19 -12.78
CA GLY A 621 -8.90 -17.32 -11.54
C GLY A 621 -9.97 -16.25 -11.44
N VAL A 622 -11.20 -16.64 -11.12
CA VAL A 622 -12.30 -15.73 -10.77
C VAL A 622 -12.97 -16.27 -9.52
N TYR A 623 -12.94 -15.49 -8.44
CA TYR A 623 -13.52 -15.94 -7.18
C TYR A 623 -14.09 -14.80 -6.36
N THR A 624 -15.18 -15.06 -5.66
CA THR A 624 -15.77 -14.14 -4.69
C THR A 624 -16.38 -14.93 -3.53
N ILE A 625 -16.26 -14.38 -2.32
CA ILE A 625 -16.94 -14.87 -1.13
C ILE A 625 -18.24 -14.08 -0.84
N THR A 626 -18.61 -13.16 -1.74
CA THR A 626 -19.85 -12.37 -1.68
C THR A 626 -21.01 -13.06 -2.41
N GLY A 627 -22.20 -12.43 -2.44
CA GLY A 627 -23.35 -12.91 -3.21
C GLY A 627 -23.11 -12.91 -4.73
N GLY A 628 -22.25 -12.02 -5.22
CA GLY A 628 -21.86 -11.98 -6.63
C GLY A 628 -20.80 -10.93 -6.93
N MET A 629 -20.05 -11.14 -8.00
CA MET A 629 -19.11 -10.19 -8.57
C MET A 629 -19.31 -10.21 -10.07
N SER A 630 -19.66 -9.07 -10.68
CA SER A 630 -19.77 -9.04 -12.15
C SER A 630 -18.38 -9.20 -12.77
N TRP A 631 -18.25 -10.10 -13.74
CA TRP A 631 -16.99 -10.39 -14.40
C TRP A 631 -17.19 -10.80 -15.86
N ALA A 632 -16.18 -10.55 -16.68
CA ALA A 632 -16.07 -11.10 -18.02
C ALA A 632 -14.61 -11.46 -18.32
N ALA A 633 -14.40 -12.52 -19.10
CA ALA A 633 -13.10 -12.90 -19.61
C ALA A 633 -13.17 -13.16 -21.11
N ILE A 634 -12.07 -12.87 -21.82
CA ILE A 634 -11.89 -13.27 -23.21
C ILE A 634 -10.56 -14.00 -23.32
N LYS A 635 -10.63 -15.24 -23.78
CA LYS A 635 -9.49 -16.11 -24.07
C LYS A 635 -9.80 -16.85 -25.38
N ASN A 636 -8.84 -16.96 -26.28
CA ASN A 636 -9.04 -17.58 -27.60
C ASN A 636 -10.21 -16.98 -28.43
N ASN A 637 -10.47 -15.68 -28.33
CA ASN A 637 -11.64 -14.99 -28.92
C ASN A 637 -13.01 -15.46 -28.39
N GLU A 638 -13.07 -16.29 -27.34
CA GLU A 638 -14.33 -16.71 -26.74
C GLU A 638 -14.60 -15.89 -25.47
N PRO A 639 -15.69 -15.09 -25.45
CA PRO A 639 -16.10 -14.36 -24.27
C PRO A 639 -16.90 -15.27 -23.32
N CYS A 640 -16.58 -15.20 -22.03
CA CYS A 640 -17.39 -15.75 -20.95
C CYS A 640 -17.62 -14.66 -19.90
N TYR A 641 -18.71 -14.77 -19.15
CA TYR A 641 -19.11 -13.77 -18.17
C TYR A 641 -20.02 -14.37 -17.11
N GLY A 642 -20.14 -13.68 -15.98
CA GLY A 642 -21.02 -14.07 -14.89
C GLY A 642 -21.16 -12.95 -13.88
N ILE A 643 -22.10 -13.12 -12.95
CA ILE A 643 -22.29 -12.19 -11.84
C ILE A 643 -22.43 -12.95 -10.53
N ASN A 644 -23.28 -13.96 -10.48
CA ASN A 644 -23.62 -14.60 -9.22
C ASN A 644 -22.51 -15.56 -8.79
N HIS A 645 -22.36 -15.74 -7.47
CA HIS A 645 -21.40 -16.70 -6.93
C HIS A 645 -21.55 -18.09 -7.59
N GLY A 646 -20.43 -18.66 -8.02
CA GLY A 646 -20.38 -19.95 -8.71
C GLY A 646 -20.67 -19.92 -10.21
N ASP A 647 -21.01 -18.78 -10.83
CA ASP A 647 -21.20 -18.72 -12.29
C ASP A 647 -19.92 -19.06 -13.07
N TYR A 648 -18.74 -18.78 -12.51
CA TYR A 648 -17.44 -19.15 -13.07
C TYR A 648 -17.22 -20.67 -13.17
N LEU A 649 -17.95 -21.48 -12.39
CA LEU A 649 -17.89 -22.95 -12.47
C LEU A 649 -18.67 -23.50 -13.69
N LYS A 650 -19.54 -22.69 -14.29
CA LYS A 650 -20.41 -23.09 -15.42
C LYS A 650 -19.78 -22.79 -16.77
N THR A 651 -18.62 -22.12 -16.78
CA THR A 651 -17.91 -21.66 -17.98
C THR A 651 -16.55 -22.34 -18.06
N THR A 652 -16.11 -22.74 -19.26
CA THR A 652 -14.75 -23.22 -19.48
C THR A 652 -13.81 -22.00 -19.54
N LEU A 653 -13.04 -21.76 -18.47
CA LEU A 653 -12.07 -20.66 -18.33
C LEU A 653 -10.63 -21.11 -18.66
#